data_AF-A0A1I3PP97-F1
#
_entry.id   AF-A0A1I3PP97-F1
#
_cell.length_a   1.000
_cell.length_b   1.000
_cell.length_c   1.000
_cell.angle_alpha   90.00
_cell.angle_beta   90.00
_cell.angle_gamma   90.00
#
_symmetry.space_group_name_H-M   'P 1'
#
loop_
_entity.id
_entity.type
_entity.pdbx_description
1 polymer ?
#
loop_
_entity_poly.entity_id
_entity_poly.type
_entity_poly.pdbx_seq_one_letter_code
_entity_poly.pdbx_strand_id
1 'polypeptide(L)'
;MALSIDNFFRQTEVGATQSDQKVYVRQDEKLAKTSAFSFFRGHARARENDTTARAFLDTIRRDPVYSKYIDIAKEVLDASRQEGKPLRTRHISMVREQVDRQLSLDLGQAIAIGQRLAGEGVIPEGFGTSFGQFCMTHALGAQALDGQALPGELLRDFLQAEVVGQHVAKLCRDRGLGDGADTVRAILEKTGALAHGLDRAFDGHDLDAHALRLEGIMAVLDDSLGKDLDVLQELQAGGTNLRELENAPDVRAVLQTLIQAVDSGAANRGDVNTLFAAIRMEGKDVGSAEGRCDAVRSFQLNDLGSIVGRELMTELGVPENLGSPLAHHPQVLSEASKVLDVMVQPPAIPTKEQAKSALEGALRAFMEKKLPEVREFVVMSTNPPLELEPKALSPETLPRFINVLLEEDAMLDPLLGGDLPADFLQRVERHSHVVESCTHGVTGTFGSDDFLHVQSGAIQLLLARRGVEPGQHKDVLRAAMEKFGPLASELTTVSLSCGDGSLQGAGVQDLHLTSLGAYRTLESHMMVMLRLVPEDVLVDMQIPGKDYRERTGNLLEQSFQREIPSEELSDATRLFVRAHGVDIPDMSEDVRARLDGVVRSRQEDGMSKARSETFEAVFDEFFPRGSGNIEENPVMFYTAFDEAARTADLSGVDSDRISAGSMFLPARDACAEWMETHPGPIDPASLREVVMNSIADSLVALKTVLDGIDALPEPQGRWPEKGAFSAREKAVMKDMAMTTGLRDVDLIVRLAELARDKASGVKFLCLDENTDKSFSQGVIELATSFMPLARHLAEHPVSGSEDALSGMLMMTVGFSELGREELGRMFDSLDGGLGQQVSGAFNYCREVDDSARPTMFAATRIMEELRMIAGSRLGIRVEREPFFFQHTVSEVGDIGGEVMVNINKLRRNTFSELDISLGRVVPNLNAAQMETLRGIAGRLEVSMPQELRFLTPFLMQGNARSLLAAQRASGGQPLSAFQIWKAVTGHSAPWTLKENDLGRRLLGHVLSTYDRALGISCPDMDPALRQNSVLDAFTRGLPFPKLMDLTRPGARLTQDDIGLDLGMSSLRDYRPDNAYGLVTDFRRRGQNTVMRMESADGRGMQTQPFNIPDAENVPTHPMFTALVAHVRSMTVSSAQMARTLQAFSQAGLVVARVMSTTFPGVQLSEHGDFSVTAVQREDNTVTVDIDSDPALPLRFHQRYVIEPGGNHRCTEFVMERR
;
A
#
# COMPACT_ATOMS: atom_id res chain seq x y z
N MET A 1 -22.47 -9.01 -42.45
CA MET A 1 -21.03 -9.31 -42.62
C MET A 1 -20.40 -8.13 -43.33
N ALA A 2 -19.60 -7.33 -42.63
CA ALA A 2 -18.91 -6.18 -43.21
C ALA A 2 -17.75 -6.67 -44.09
N LEU A 3 -17.62 -6.10 -45.29
CA LEU A 3 -16.50 -6.36 -46.19
C LEU A 3 -15.26 -5.63 -45.65
N SER A 4 -14.25 -6.38 -45.19
CA SER A 4 -12.93 -5.81 -44.88
C SER A 4 -12.15 -5.62 -46.17
N ILE A 5 -12.03 -4.36 -46.60
CA ILE A 5 -11.23 -3.96 -47.78
C ILE A 5 -9.74 -4.23 -47.57
N ASP A 6 -9.27 -4.03 -46.35
CA ASP A 6 -7.89 -4.30 -45.96
C ASP A 6 -7.47 -5.73 -46.30
N ASN A 7 -8.28 -6.73 -45.94
CA ASN A 7 -7.95 -8.13 -46.25
C ASN A 7 -7.97 -8.47 -47.75
N PHE A 8 -8.62 -7.64 -48.58
CA PHE A 8 -8.70 -7.85 -50.02
C PHE A 8 -7.44 -7.37 -50.77
N PHE A 9 -6.85 -6.26 -50.34
CA PHE A 9 -5.66 -5.66 -50.95
C PHE A 9 -4.34 -5.96 -50.19
N ARG A 10 -4.34 -6.24 -48.88
CA ARG A 10 -3.11 -6.35 -48.03
C ARG A 10 -2.20 -7.57 -48.23
N GLN A 11 -2.36 -8.39 -49.26
CA GLN A 11 -1.41 -9.49 -49.51
C GLN A 11 -0.22 -9.11 -50.41
N THR A 12 0.07 -7.82 -50.57
CA THR A 12 1.35 -7.31 -51.08
C THR A 12 2.34 -7.14 -49.93
N GLU A 13 2.98 -8.24 -49.49
CA GLU A 13 4.28 -8.11 -48.85
C GLU A 13 5.27 -7.60 -49.89
N VAL A 14 5.55 -6.30 -49.89
CA VAL A 14 6.75 -5.76 -50.54
C VAL A 14 7.93 -6.12 -49.65
N GLY A 15 8.50 -7.32 -49.87
CA GLY A 15 9.74 -7.72 -49.23
C GLY A 15 10.87 -6.79 -49.66
N ALA A 16 11.38 -5.98 -48.73
CA ALA A 16 12.62 -5.26 -48.91
C ALA A 16 13.80 -6.24 -48.83
N THR A 17 14.17 -6.84 -49.96
CA THR A 17 15.51 -7.41 -50.13
C THR A 17 16.33 -6.46 -51.00
N GLN A 18 17.46 -6.02 -50.44
CA GLN A 18 18.51 -5.34 -51.18
C GLN A 18 18.89 -6.18 -52.41
N SER A 19 19.03 -5.49 -53.56
CA SER A 19 19.42 -6.01 -54.88
C SER A 19 18.53 -7.09 -55.52
N ASP A 20 17.38 -6.69 -56.07
CA ASP A 20 16.99 -6.93 -57.48
C ASP A 20 15.51 -6.59 -57.70
N GLN A 21 15.22 -5.82 -58.74
CA GLN A 21 13.87 -5.44 -59.15
C GLN A 21 13.07 -6.64 -59.68
N LYS A 22 12.39 -7.41 -58.80
CA LYS A 22 11.22 -8.24 -59.18
C LYS A 22 10.22 -8.38 -58.03
N VAL A 23 9.06 -7.74 -58.16
CA VAL A 23 7.89 -7.94 -57.29
C VAL A 23 7.20 -9.25 -57.71
N TYR A 24 7.14 -10.24 -56.81
CA TYR A 24 6.36 -11.47 -57.02
C TYR A 24 5.04 -11.38 -56.27
N VAL A 25 3.92 -11.42 -57.00
CA VAL A 25 2.58 -11.59 -56.44
C VAL A 25 2.27 -13.07 -56.31
N ARG A 26 2.18 -13.61 -55.08
CA ARG A 26 1.65 -14.97 -54.87
C ARG A 26 0.13 -14.95 -55.07
N GLN A 27 -0.36 -15.62 -56.11
CA GLN A 27 -1.78 -15.87 -56.32
C GLN A 27 -2.25 -17.02 -55.39
N ASP A 28 -2.81 -16.68 -54.23
CA ASP A 28 -3.49 -17.67 -53.39
C ASP A 28 -4.97 -17.79 -53.78
N GLU A 29 -5.29 -18.74 -54.68
CA GLU A 29 -6.67 -19.05 -55.10
C GLU A 29 -7.60 -19.47 -53.95
N LYS A 30 -7.05 -19.84 -52.78
CA LYS A 30 -7.82 -20.36 -51.64
C LYS A 30 -8.66 -19.31 -50.91
N LEU A 31 -8.23 -18.04 -50.85
CA LEU A 31 -8.93 -16.97 -50.12
C LEU A 31 -10.15 -16.41 -50.86
N ALA A 32 -10.22 -16.59 -52.18
CA ALA A 32 -11.41 -16.24 -52.97
C ALA A 32 -12.65 -17.10 -52.63
N LYS A 33 -12.45 -18.26 -51.98
CA LYS A 33 -13.54 -19.18 -51.60
C LYS A 33 -14.15 -18.91 -50.24
N THR A 34 -13.45 -18.22 -49.33
CA THR A 34 -13.88 -18.01 -47.93
C THR A 34 -14.31 -16.58 -47.59
N SER A 35 -14.14 -15.61 -48.49
CA SER A 35 -14.64 -14.24 -48.29
C SER A 35 -16.10 -14.08 -48.72
N ALA A 36 -16.77 -13.02 -48.24
CA ALA A 36 -18.15 -12.64 -48.59
C ALA A 36 -18.37 -12.35 -50.09
N PHE A 37 -17.38 -12.59 -50.95
CA PHE A 37 -17.46 -12.52 -52.41
C PHE A 37 -17.71 -13.86 -53.11
N SER A 38 -17.85 -14.96 -52.35
CA SER A 38 -18.36 -16.25 -52.87
C SER A 38 -19.77 -16.15 -53.48
N PHE A 39 -20.44 -15.00 -53.34
CA PHE A 39 -21.73 -14.66 -53.93
C PHE A 39 -21.71 -14.34 -55.43
N PHE A 40 -20.54 -14.14 -56.06
CA PHE A 40 -20.44 -14.17 -57.53
C PHE A 40 -20.58 -15.62 -58.02
N ARG A 41 -21.80 -16.16 -57.95
CA ARG A 41 -22.13 -17.49 -58.47
C ARG A 41 -21.97 -17.45 -59.97
N GLY A 42 -21.33 -18.47 -60.56
CA GLY A 42 -21.16 -18.60 -62.01
C GLY A 42 -22.48 -18.63 -62.82
N HIS A 43 -23.65 -18.55 -62.17
CA HIS A 43 -25.00 -18.58 -62.76
C HIS A 43 -25.91 -17.42 -62.26
N ALA A 44 -25.39 -16.38 -61.59
CA ALA A 44 -26.20 -15.26 -61.09
C ALA A 44 -26.80 -14.42 -62.24
N ARG A 45 -28.05 -13.97 -62.09
CA ARG A 45 -28.72 -13.11 -63.10
C ARG A 45 -28.05 -11.73 -63.12
N ALA A 46 -28.00 -11.06 -64.28
CA ALA A 46 -27.31 -9.76 -64.47
C ALA A 46 -27.61 -8.72 -63.36
N ARG A 47 -28.84 -8.70 -62.84
CA ARG A 47 -29.30 -7.80 -61.77
C ARG A 47 -28.64 -8.04 -60.40
N GLU A 48 -28.29 -9.29 -60.08
CA GLU A 48 -27.61 -9.66 -58.81
C GLU A 48 -26.11 -9.28 -58.85
N ASN A 49 -25.49 -9.41 -60.02
CA ASN A 49 -24.13 -8.93 -60.27
C ASN A 49 -24.03 -7.40 -60.13
N ASP A 50 -25.07 -6.67 -60.56
CA ASP A 50 -25.10 -5.21 -60.46
C ASP A 50 -25.17 -4.70 -59.02
N THR A 51 -25.98 -5.34 -58.18
CA THR A 51 -26.07 -5.01 -56.75
C THR A 51 -24.76 -5.30 -56.03
N THR A 52 -24.12 -6.43 -56.35
CA THR A 52 -22.85 -6.83 -55.73
C THR A 52 -21.69 -5.93 -56.15
N ALA A 53 -21.62 -5.56 -57.44
CA ALA A 53 -20.62 -4.60 -57.94
C ALA A 53 -20.81 -3.20 -57.32
N ARG A 54 -22.05 -2.73 -57.16
CA ARG A 54 -22.34 -1.45 -56.47
C ARG A 54 -21.95 -1.48 -55.01
N ALA A 55 -22.29 -2.56 -54.28
CA ALA A 55 -21.90 -2.71 -52.87
C ALA A 55 -20.37 -2.73 -52.70
N PHE A 56 -19.64 -3.37 -53.62
CA PHE A 56 -18.17 -3.37 -53.62
C PHE A 56 -17.59 -1.96 -53.85
N LEU A 57 -18.08 -1.25 -54.86
CA LEU A 57 -17.66 0.13 -55.13
C LEU A 57 -18.02 1.09 -54.00
N ASP A 58 -19.18 0.92 -53.35
CA ASP A 58 -19.55 1.70 -52.16
C ASP A 58 -18.67 1.38 -50.96
N THR A 59 -18.15 0.15 -50.85
CA THR A 59 -17.17 -0.19 -49.82
C THR A 59 -15.85 0.53 -50.11
N ILE A 60 -15.35 0.50 -51.37
CA ILE A 60 -14.12 1.21 -51.77
C ILE A 60 -14.25 2.71 -51.52
N ARG A 61 -15.43 3.27 -51.83
CA ARG A 61 -15.74 4.69 -51.62
C ARG A 61 -15.60 5.14 -50.16
N ARG A 62 -15.88 4.26 -49.20
CA ARG A 62 -15.87 4.58 -47.76
C ARG A 62 -14.49 4.42 -47.13
N ASP A 63 -13.53 3.85 -47.85
CA ASP A 63 -12.19 3.61 -47.35
C ASP A 63 -11.25 4.81 -47.64
N PRO A 64 -10.62 5.42 -46.62
CA PRO A 64 -9.77 6.60 -46.81
C PRO A 64 -8.60 6.37 -47.77
N VAL A 65 -8.03 5.16 -47.81
CA VAL A 65 -6.84 4.83 -48.62
C VAL A 65 -7.24 4.39 -50.02
N TYR A 66 -8.30 3.59 -50.16
CA TYR A 66 -8.68 2.98 -51.44
C TYR A 66 -9.74 3.75 -52.23
N SER A 67 -10.44 4.72 -51.62
CA SER A 67 -11.47 5.54 -52.29
C SER A 67 -10.98 6.26 -53.54
N LYS A 68 -9.71 6.66 -53.58
CA LYS A 68 -9.05 7.31 -54.73
C LYS A 68 -8.84 6.40 -55.93
N TYR A 69 -8.88 5.08 -55.76
CA TYR A 69 -8.77 4.09 -56.85
C TYR A 69 -10.13 3.56 -57.32
N ILE A 70 -11.23 4.15 -56.81
CA ILE A 70 -12.58 3.68 -57.12
C ILE A 70 -12.90 3.71 -58.61
N ASP A 71 -12.33 4.66 -59.36
CA ASP A 71 -12.62 4.80 -60.79
C ASP A 71 -11.92 3.71 -61.62
N ILE A 72 -10.72 3.28 -61.22
CA ILE A 72 -10.05 2.10 -61.78
C ILE A 72 -10.88 0.84 -61.52
N ALA A 73 -11.38 0.69 -60.29
CA ALA A 73 -12.27 -0.43 -59.95
C ALA A 73 -13.59 -0.40 -60.75
N LYS A 74 -14.16 0.79 -60.99
CA LYS A 74 -15.36 0.98 -61.83
C LYS A 74 -15.09 0.61 -63.29
N GLU A 75 -14.03 1.13 -63.88
CA GLU A 75 -13.70 0.91 -65.29
C GLU A 75 -13.56 -0.58 -65.64
N VAL A 76 -12.87 -1.36 -64.81
CA VAL A 76 -12.73 -2.81 -65.00
C VAL A 76 -14.06 -3.54 -64.89
N LEU A 77 -14.91 -3.14 -63.94
CA LEU A 77 -16.22 -3.74 -63.72
C LEU A 77 -17.22 -3.35 -64.83
N ASP A 78 -17.15 -2.12 -65.33
CA ASP A 78 -18.04 -1.61 -66.38
C ASP A 78 -17.62 -2.09 -67.78
N ALA A 79 -16.32 -2.20 -68.08
CA ALA A 79 -15.84 -2.85 -69.30
C ALA A 79 -16.30 -4.32 -69.38
N SER A 80 -16.28 -5.02 -68.24
CA SER A 80 -16.77 -6.41 -68.13
C SER A 80 -18.30 -6.52 -68.29
N ARG A 81 -19.05 -5.46 -67.95
CA ARG A 81 -20.52 -5.36 -68.14
C ARG A 81 -20.91 -5.14 -69.60
N GLN A 82 -20.16 -4.32 -70.34
CA GLN A 82 -20.45 -4.00 -71.74
C GLN A 82 -20.35 -5.22 -72.69
N GLU A 83 -19.59 -6.26 -72.30
CA GLU A 83 -19.52 -7.53 -73.05
C GLU A 83 -20.73 -8.47 -72.85
N GLY A 84 -21.70 -8.10 -71.99
CA GLY A 84 -22.90 -8.91 -71.73
C GLY A 84 -22.65 -10.22 -70.97
N LYS A 85 -21.47 -10.40 -70.37
CA LYS A 85 -21.04 -11.62 -69.66
C LYS A 85 -21.20 -11.46 -68.14
N PRO A 86 -21.55 -12.53 -67.39
CA PRO A 86 -21.63 -12.47 -65.94
C PRO A 86 -20.25 -12.18 -65.30
N LEU A 87 -20.22 -11.37 -64.24
CA LEU A 87 -19.00 -11.07 -63.49
C LEU A 87 -18.49 -12.35 -62.81
N ARG A 88 -17.23 -12.70 -63.04
CA ARG A 88 -16.56 -13.90 -62.51
C ARG A 88 -15.41 -13.50 -61.60
N THR A 89 -14.92 -14.42 -60.77
CA THR A 89 -13.76 -14.26 -59.87
C THR A 89 -12.53 -13.66 -60.56
N ARG A 90 -12.33 -13.95 -61.86
CA ARG A 90 -11.23 -13.36 -62.66
C ARG A 90 -11.31 -11.83 -62.80
N HIS A 91 -12.51 -11.24 -62.90
CA HIS A 91 -12.65 -9.78 -63.06
C HIS A 91 -12.37 -9.06 -61.73
N ILE A 92 -12.69 -9.70 -60.60
CA ILE A 92 -12.31 -9.22 -59.26
C ILE A 92 -10.79 -9.24 -59.10
N SER A 93 -10.14 -10.28 -59.64
CA SER A 93 -8.67 -10.38 -59.67
C SER A 93 -8.05 -9.28 -60.53
N MET A 94 -8.68 -8.89 -61.63
CA MET A 94 -8.24 -7.76 -62.48
C MET A 94 -8.38 -6.40 -61.77
N VAL A 95 -9.47 -6.17 -61.04
CA VAL A 95 -9.62 -4.95 -60.22
C VAL A 95 -8.48 -4.89 -59.20
N ARG A 96 -8.22 -5.98 -58.50
CA ARG A 96 -7.11 -6.07 -57.53
C ARG A 96 -5.76 -5.77 -58.18
N GLU A 97 -5.45 -6.41 -59.31
CA GLU A 97 -4.19 -6.21 -60.02
C GLU A 97 -3.97 -4.75 -60.47
N GLN A 98 -5.02 -4.09 -60.99
CA GLN A 98 -4.91 -2.71 -61.46
C GLN A 98 -4.81 -1.69 -60.31
N VAL A 99 -5.57 -1.89 -59.23
CA VAL A 99 -5.47 -1.05 -58.03
C VAL A 99 -4.12 -1.25 -57.35
N ASP A 100 -3.62 -2.48 -57.23
CA ASP A 100 -2.30 -2.77 -56.66
C ASP A 100 -1.17 -2.15 -57.50
N ARG A 101 -1.30 -2.17 -58.84
CA ARG A 101 -0.36 -1.50 -59.74
C ARG A 101 -0.35 0.01 -59.54
N GLN A 102 -1.53 0.64 -59.46
CA GLN A 102 -1.61 2.08 -59.24
C GLN A 102 -1.10 2.48 -57.85
N LEU A 103 -1.46 1.72 -56.81
CA LEU A 103 -0.97 1.93 -55.45
C LEU A 103 0.57 1.83 -55.36
N SER A 104 1.17 0.88 -56.09
CA SER A 104 2.63 0.74 -56.18
C SER A 104 3.28 1.94 -56.89
N LEU A 105 2.63 2.50 -57.92
CA LEU A 105 3.11 3.68 -58.63
C LEU A 105 3.03 4.93 -57.72
N ASP A 106 1.89 5.15 -57.06
CA ASP A 106 1.67 6.27 -56.15
C ASP A 106 2.63 6.24 -54.96
N LEU A 107 2.87 5.05 -54.37
CA LEU A 107 3.86 4.86 -53.32
C LEU A 107 5.28 5.15 -53.83
N GLY A 108 5.62 4.69 -55.03
CA GLY A 108 6.91 4.99 -55.66
C GLY A 108 7.14 6.48 -55.87
N GLN A 109 6.10 7.22 -56.28
CA GLN A 109 6.14 8.67 -56.42
C GLN A 109 6.28 9.38 -55.06
N ALA A 110 5.52 8.96 -54.04
CA ALA A 110 5.59 9.52 -52.70
C ALA A 110 6.96 9.29 -52.04
N ILE A 111 7.56 8.11 -52.22
CA ILE A 111 8.92 7.79 -51.76
C ILE A 111 9.95 8.67 -52.50
N ALA A 112 9.81 8.85 -53.82
CA ALA A 112 10.72 9.71 -54.59
C ALA A 112 10.67 11.18 -54.13
N ILE A 113 9.49 11.67 -53.75
CA ILE A 113 9.32 13.00 -53.16
C ILE A 113 9.96 13.07 -51.78
N GLY A 114 9.72 12.09 -50.91
CA GLY A 114 10.38 12.02 -49.60
C GLY A 114 11.91 11.95 -49.71
N GLN A 115 12.44 11.19 -50.67
CA GLN A 115 13.88 11.13 -50.95
C GLN A 115 14.43 12.48 -51.43
N ARG A 116 13.66 13.21 -52.23
CA ARG A 116 14.01 14.56 -52.67
C ARG A 116 14.04 15.55 -51.50
N LEU A 117 12.99 15.58 -50.67
CA LEU A 117 12.90 16.42 -49.48
C LEU A 117 14.03 16.13 -48.49
N ALA A 118 14.43 14.87 -48.35
CA ALA A 118 15.60 14.49 -47.56
C ALA A 118 16.91 15.02 -48.17
N GLY A 119 17.08 14.91 -49.49
CA GLY A 119 18.24 15.46 -50.21
C GLY A 119 18.31 16.99 -50.20
N GLU A 120 17.16 17.66 -50.08
CA GLU A 120 17.04 19.11 -49.93
C GLU A 120 17.17 19.59 -48.47
N GLY A 121 17.27 18.66 -47.50
CA GLY A 121 17.42 18.97 -46.08
C GLY A 121 16.14 19.48 -45.41
N VAL A 122 14.97 19.16 -45.95
CA VAL A 122 13.65 19.51 -45.39
C VAL A 122 13.20 18.49 -44.33
N ILE A 123 13.56 17.22 -44.53
CA ILE A 123 13.39 16.11 -43.55
C ILE A 123 14.74 15.37 -43.37
N PRO A 124 14.94 14.58 -42.31
CA PRO A 124 16.22 13.90 -42.10
C PRO A 124 16.54 12.85 -43.19
N GLU A 125 17.82 12.65 -43.48
CA GLU A 125 18.27 11.56 -44.37
C GLU A 125 17.78 10.19 -43.86
N GLY A 126 17.25 9.37 -44.78
CA GLY A 126 16.68 8.05 -44.46
C GLY A 126 15.16 8.05 -44.21
N PHE A 127 14.52 9.20 -43.97
CA PHE A 127 13.08 9.28 -43.73
C PHE A 127 12.22 9.37 -44.99
N GLY A 128 12.83 9.42 -46.18
CA GLY A 128 12.09 9.56 -47.44
C GLY A 128 11.11 8.42 -47.73
N THR A 129 11.42 7.20 -47.27
CA THR A 129 10.49 6.05 -47.42
C THR A 129 9.32 6.14 -46.44
N SER A 130 9.60 6.48 -45.17
CA SER A 130 8.59 6.65 -44.12
C SER A 130 7.64 7.81 -44.44
N PHE A 131 8.16 8.91 -44.98
CA PHE A 131 7.36 10.03 -45.47
C PHE A 131 6.41 9.58 -46.59
N GLY A 132 6.92 8.80 -47.56
CA GLY A 132 6.09 8.26 -48.64
C GLY A 132 4.95 7.37 -48.13
N GLN A 133 5.21 6.57 -47.08
CA GLN A 133 4.18 5.76 -46.42
C GLN A 133 3.17 6.62 -45.64
N PHE A 134 3.63 7.65 -44.93
CA PHE A 134 2.80 8.59 -44.18
C PHE A 134 1.84 9.37 -45.10
N CYS A 135 2.29 9.79 -46.28
CA CYS A 135 1.44 10.42 -47.30
C CYS A 135 0.32 9.47 -47.79
N MET A 136 0.61 8.17 -47.88
CA MET A 136 -0.36 7.17 -48.33
C MET A 136 -1.45 6.90 -47.30
N THR A 137 -1.14 6.96 -46.00
CA THR A 137 -2.12 6.79 -44.92
C THR A 137 -3.02 8.02 -44.72
N HIS A 138 -2.58 9.21 -45.16
CA HIS A 138 -3.35 10.47 -45.11
C HIS A 138 -4.10 10.81 -46.42
N ALA A 139 -4.37 9.79 -47.24
CA ALA A 139 -5.29 9.83 -48.39
C ALA A 139 -4.93 10.79 -49.56
N LEU A 140 -3.66 11.14 -49.75
CA LEU A 140 -3.25 11.94 -50.92
C LEU A 140 -3.16 11.07 -52.18
N GLY A 141 -3.85 11.44 -53.26
CA GLY A 141 -3.74 10.78 -54.57
C GLY A 141 -2.49 11.25 -55.34
N ALA A 142 -2.04 10.47 -56.32
CA ALA A 142 -0.91 10.84 -57.19
C ALA A 142 -1.00 12.27 -57.76
N GLN A 143 -2.21 12.76 -58.05
CA GLN A 143 -2.44 14.12 -58.55
C GLN A 143 -2.07 15.24 -57.56
N ALA A 144 -2.10 14.98 -56.25
CA ALA A 144 -1.67 15.96 -55.23
C ALA A 144 -0.13 16.04 -55.11
N LEU A 145 0.58 15.03 -55.61
CA LEU A 145 2.04 14.91 -55.56
C LEU A 145 2.73 15.34 -56.87
N ASP A 146 1.96 15.54 -57.94
CA ASP A 146 2.45 15.85 -59.30
C ASP A 146 2.38 17.36 -59.65
N GLY A 147 2.00 18.24 -58.71
CA GLY A 147 1.73 19.66 -58.96
C GLY A 147 2.23 20.62 -57.89
N GLN A 148 3.55 20.81 -57.80
CA GLN A 148 4.30 21.96 -57.23
C GLN A 148 4.06 22.45 -55.79
N ALA A 149 3.05 22.02 -55.03
CA ALA A 149 2.91 22.42 -53.61
C ALA A 149 2.56 21.22 -52.72
N LEU A 150 3.54 20.72 -51.97
CA LEU A 150 3.28 19.84 -50.84
C LEU A 150 2.56 20.68 -49.76
N PRO A 151 1.43 20.24 -49.19
CA PRO A 151 0.79 20.98 -48.10
C PRO A 151 1.75 21.06 -46.90
N GLY A 152 2.13 22.27 -46.49
CA GLY A 152 3.01 22.49 -45.33
C GLY A 152 2.47 21.85 -44.03
N GLU A 153 1.14 21.76 -43.89
CA GLU A 153 0.47 21.07 -42.78
C GLU A 153 0.81 19.58 -42.72
N LEU A 154 0.86 18.88 -43.86
CA LEU A 154 1.21 17.45 -43.90
C LEU A 154 2.67 17.22 -43.49
N LEU A 155 3.57 18.12 -43.93
CA LEU A 155 4.96 18.07 -43.52
C LEU A 155 5.11 18.34 -42.02
N ARG A 156 4.38 19.32 -41.48
CA ARG A 156 4.35 19.59 -40.03
C ARG A 156 3.87 18.37 -39.26
N ASP A 157 2.76 17.77 -39.67
CA ASP A 157 2.17 16.60 -39.00
C ASP A 157 3.12 15.39 -39.05
N PHE A 158 3.81 15.18 -40.18
CA PHE A 158 4.85 14.16 -40.29
C PHE A 158 6.04 14.45 -39.38
N LEU A 159 6.55 15.69 -39.36
CA LEU A 159 7.67 16.06 -38.49
C LEU A 159 7.29 15.89 -37.02
N GLN A 160 6.07 16.26 -36.65
CA GLN A 160 5.56 16.06 -35.29
C GLN A 160 5.46 14.57 -34.92
N ALA A 161 4.97 13.73 -35.83
CA ALA A 161 4.78 12.31 -35.59
C ALA A 161 6.10 11.52 -35.55
N GLU A 162 7.05 11.81 -36.45
CA GLU A 162 8.18 10.93 -36.73
C GLU A 162 9.55 11.52 -36.38
N VAL A 163 9.69 12.86 -36.32
CA VAL A 163 10.99 13.55 -36.23
C VAL A 163 11.19 14.30 -34.91
N VAL A 164 10.20 15.07 -34.45
CA VAL A 164 10.33 15.92 -33.26
C VAL A 164 10.63 15.12 -32.00
N GLY A 165 10.01 13.95 -31.82
CA GLY A 165 10.31 13.08 -30.68
C GLY A 165 11.79 12.66 -30.62
N GLN A 166 12.43 12.45 -31.78
CA GLN A 166 13.85 12.08 -31.85
C GLN A 166 14.76 13.29 -31.59
N HIS A 167 14.35 14.47 -32.06
CA HIS A 167 15.06 15.72 -31.84
C HIS A 167 15.01 16.16 -30.37
N VAL A 168 13.84 16.13 -29.74
CA VAL A 168 13.67 16.41 -28.30
C VAL A 168 14.50 15.43 -27.46
N ALA A 169 14.49 14.14 -27.79
CA ALA A 169 15.33 13.16 -27.12
C ALA A 169 16.84 13.48 -27.27
N LYS A 170 17.25 14.07 -28.39
CA LYS A 170 18.64 14.55 -28.58
C LYS A 170 18.92 15.77 -27.70
N LEU A 171 18.06 16.77 -27.68
CA LEU A 171 18.21 17.95 -26.81
C LEU A 171 18.30 17.57 -25.34
N CYS A 172 17.48 16.62 -24.90
CA CYS A 172 17.53 16.10 -23.55
C CYS A 172 18.90 15.48 -23.25
N ARG A 173 19.43 14.64 -24.15
CA ARG A 173 20.77 14.05 -24.00
C ARG A 173 21.87 15.12 -23.94
N ASP A 174 21.82 16.10 -24.83
CA ASP A 174 22.84 17.16 -24.92
C ASP A 174 22.85 18.05 -23.67
N ARG A 175 21.69 18.22 -23.01
CA ARG A 175 21.54 18.93 -21.73
C ARG A 175 21.73 18.05 -20.49
N GLY A 176 22.13 16.79 -20.64
CA GLY A 176 22.35 15.88 -19.49
C GLY A 176 21.07 15.31 -18.86
N LEU A 177 19.90 15.46 -19.50
CA LEU A 177 18.60 14.95 -19.07
C LEU A 177 18.38 13.45 -19.35
N GLY A 178 19.46 12.66 -19.49
CA GLY A 178 19.47 11.31 -20.08
C GLY A 178 18.36 10.37 -19.61
N ASP A 179 18.24 10.17 -18.29
CA ASP A 179 17.24 9.25 -17.69
C ASP A 179 15.83 9.88 -17.55
N GLY A 180 15.73 11.21 -17.68
CA GLY A 180 14.48 11.97 -17.58
C GLY A 180 13.86 12.33 -18.94
N ALA A 181 14.51 11.98 -20.06
CA ALA A 181 14.14 12.45 -21.40
C ALA A 181 12.70 12.07 -21.80
N ASP A 182 12.23 10.87 -21.44
CA ASP A 182 10.86 10.44 -21.73
C ASP A 182 9.83 11.23 -20.91
N THR A 183 10.11 11.50 -19.63
CA THR A 183 9.27 12.34 -18.76
C THR A 183 9.25 13.79 -19.23
N VAL A 184 10.41 14.36 -19.61
CA VAL A 184 10.50 15.70 -20.21
C VAL A 184 9.65 15.78 -21.46
N ARG A 185 9.77 14.80 -22.37
CA ARG A 185 8.94 14.75 -23.58
C ARG A 185 7.45 14.71 -23.23
N ALA A 186 7.04 13.85 -22.30
CA ALA A 186 5.64 13.75 -21.86
C ALA A 186 5.11 15.07 -21.27
N ILE A 187 5.92 15.78 -20.49
CA ILE A 187 5.58 17.11 -19.97
C ILE A 187 5.38 18.10 -21.12
N LEU A 188 6.34 18.20 -22.05
CA LEU A 188 6.27 19.12 -23.19
C LEU A 188 5.10 18.82 -24.13
N GLU A 189 4.69 17.55 -24.25
CA GLU A 189 3.49 17.13 -24.96
C GLU A 189 2.22 17.58 -24.23
N LYS A 190 2.13 17.34 -22.90
CA LYS A 190 0.98 17.75 -22.07
C LYS A 190 0.78 19.27 -22.02
N THR A 191 1.86 20.04 -22.04
CA THR A 191 1.77 21.53 -22.06
C THR A 191 1.45 22.09 -23.43
N GLY A 192 1.54 21.28 -24.50
CA GLY A 192 1.41 21.71 -25.88
C GLY A 192 2.62 22.49 -26.42
N ALA A 193 3.74 22.54 -25.67
CA ALA A 193 4.92 23.30 -26.05
C ALA A 193 5.54 22.82 -27.38
N LEU A 194 5.55 21.50 -27.63
CA LEU A 194 6.06 20.95 -28.89
C LEU A 194 5.24 21.37 -30.11
N ALA A 195 3.91 21.31 -29.99
CA ALA A 195 2.99 21.71 -31.06
C ALA A 195 3.12 23.22 -31.33
N HIS A 196 3.12 24.04 -30.28
CA HIS A 196 3.29 25.50 -30.40
C HIS A 196 4.65 25.91 -30.97
N GLY A 197 5.74 25.22 -30.62
CA GLY A 197 7.07 25.45 -31.18
C GLY A 197 7.12 25.14 -32.68
N LEU A 198 6.51 24.02 -33.09
CA LEU A 198 6.35 23.67 -34.49
C LEU A 198 5.46 24.65 -35.25
N ASP A 199 4.29 25.01 -34.72
CA ASP A 199 3.39 25.96 -35.39
C ASP A 199 4.11 27.29 -35.66
N ARG A 200 4.87 27.81 -34.69
CA ARG A 200 5.70 29.01 -34.89
C ARG A 200 6.75 28.86 -35.98
N ALA A 201 7.34 27.68 -36.13
CA ALA A 201 8.31 27.42 -37.19
C ALA A 201 7.66 27.40 -38.59
N PHE A 202 6.35 27.16 -38.68
CA PHE A 202 5.58 27.13 -39.92
C PHE A 202 4.81 28.43 -40.19
N ASP A 203 4.52 29.26 -39.18
CA ASP A 203 3.81 30.55 -39.31
C ASP A 203 4.62 31.65 -40.03
N GLY A 204 5.96 31.52 -40.09
CA GLY A 204 6.88 32.53 -40.62
C GLY A 204 7.16 32.48 -42.13
N HIS A 205 6.65 31.47 -42.84
CA HIS A 205 6.98 31.19 -44.24
C HIS A 205 5.71 30.98 -45.07
N ASP A 206 5.68 31.43 -46.33
CA ASP A 206 4.72 30.90 -47.30
C ASP A 206 4.84 29.36 -47.23
N LEU A 207 3.72 28.64 -47.07
CA LEU A 207 3.62 27.19 -46.81
C LEU A 207 4.12 26.31 -47.98
N ASP A 208 5.15 26.76 -48.70
CA ASP A 208 5.92 26.01 -49.67
C ASP A 208 7.02 25.21 -48.96
N ALA A 209 6.85 23.89 -48.91
CA ALA A 209 7.81 22.96 -48.31
C ALA A 209 9.25 23.10 -48.83
N HIS A 210 9.46 23.70 -50.02
CA HIS A 210 10.78 23.90 -50.61
C HIS A 210 11.55 25.10 -50.01
N ALA A 211 10.86 26.02 -49.32
CA ALA A 211 11.48 27.15 -48.62
C ALA A 211 11.93 26.79 -47.20
N LEU A 212 11.42 25.68 -46.65
CA LEU A 212 11.72 25.21 -45.31
C LEU A 212 13.04 24.42 -45.29
N ARG A 213 13.79 24.54 -44.19
CA ARG A 213 14.97 23.71 -43.91
C ARG A 213 14.81 23.13 -42.52
N LEU A 214 15.08 21.83 -42.37
CA LEU A 214 14.95 21.13 -41.09
C LEU A 214 15.78 21.82 -40.01
N GLU A 215 17.01 22.24 -40.32
CA GLU A 215 17.88 22.98 -39.39
C GLU A 215 17.22 24.27 -38.88
N GLY A 216 16.53 25.01 -39.75
CA GLY A 216 15.80 26.21 -39.38
C GLY A 216 14.60 25.89 -38.48
N ILE A 217 13.81 24.87 -38.84
CA ILE A 217 12.65 24.43 -38.04
C ILE A 217 13.12 23.97 -36.65
N MET A 218 14.18 23.15 -36.59
CA MET A 218 14.73 22.67 -35.33
C MET A 218 15.36 23.79 -34.50
N ALA A 219 15.97 24.81 -35.12
CA ALA A 219 16.49 25.97 -34.40
C ALA A 219 15.37 26.82 -33.77
N VAL A 220 14.25 27.03 -34.48
CA VAL A 220 13.07 27.71 -33.90
C VAL A 220 12.46 26.87 -32.78
N LEU A 221 12.43 25.54 -32.94
CA LEU A 221 11.97 24.63 -31.90
C LEU A 221 12.88 24.66 -30.66
N ASP A 222 14.20 24.63 -30.84
CA ASP A 222 15.18 24.72 -29.75
C ASP A 222 15.06 26.03 -28.97
N ASP A 223 14.89 27.16 -29.68
CA ASP A 223 14.65 28.47 -29.06
C ASP A 223 13.31 28.49 -28.32
N SER A 224 12.27 27.90 -28.92
CA SER A 224 10.93 27.84 -28.32
C SER A 224 10.86 27.04 -27.03
N LEU A 225 11.65 25.96 -26.93
CA LEU A 225 11.68 25.04 -25.79
C LEU A 225 12.78 25.38 -24.80
N GLY A 226 13.66 26.34 -25.11
CA GLY A 226 14.88 26.59 -24.35
C GLY A 226 14.63 26.87 -22.87
N LYS A 227 13.59 27.67 -22.56
CA LYS A 227 13.19 28.00 -21.18
C LYS A 227 12.54 26.84 -20.45
N ASP A 228 11.67 26.10 -21.14
CA ASP A 228 11.05 24.89 -20.57
C ASP A 228 12.12 23.86 -20.21
N LEU A 229 13.05 23.59 -21.13
CA LEU A 229 14.15 22.66 -20.93
C LEU A 229 15.13 23.12 -19.84
N ASP A 230 15.36 24.42 -19.67
CA ASP A 230 16.19 24.96 -18.58
C ASP A 230 15.58 24.66 -17.22
N VAL A 231 14.28 24.94 -17.03
CA VAL A 231 13.57 24.66 -15.78
C VAL A 231 13.46 23.17 -15.49
N LEU A 232 13.12 22.36 -16.52
CA LEU A 232 13.01 20.91 -16.38
C LEU A 232 14.36 20.26 -16.04
N GLN A 233 15.46 20.83 -16.52
CA GLN A 233 16.81 20.40 -16.15
C GLN A 233 17.11 20.62 -14.67
N GLU A 234 16.76 21.79 -14.13
CA GLU A 234 16.93 22.06 -12.70
C GLU A 234 16.06 21.12 -11.85
N LEU A 235 14.81 20.84 -12.26
CA LEU A 235 13.92 19.90 -11.56
C LEU A 235 14.46 18.47 -11.55
N GLN A 236 15.11 18.03 -12.63
CA GLN A 236 15.72 16.70 -12.68
C GLN A 236 16.89 16.56 -11.69
N ALA A 237 17.68 17.62 -11.50
CA ALA A 237 18.78 17.62 -10.53
C ALA A 237 18.28 17.40 -9.09
N GLY A 238 17.02 17.71 -8.80
CA GLY A 238 16.35 17.48 -7.52
C GLY A 238 15.76 16.07 -7.32
N GLY A 239 15.86 15.15 -8.30
CA GLY A 239 15.37 13.77 -8.17
C GLY A 239 13.95 13.55 -8.68
N THR A 240 12.98 13.26 -7.79
CA THR A 240 11.62 12.81 -8.15
C THR A 240 10.71 13.92 -8.68
N ASN A 241 11.06 15.20 -8.46
CA ASN A 241 10.25 16.37 -8.80
C ASN A 241 9.81 16.41 -10.28
N LEU A 242 10.66 15.95 -11.19
CA LEU A 242 10.33 15.90 -12.61
C LEU A 242 9.13 14.97 -12.90
N ARG A 243 9.07 13.80 -12.25
CA ARG A 243 7.92 12.87 -12.37
C ARG A 243 6.68 13.39 -11.65
N GLU A 244 6.87 14.11 -10.56
CA GLU A 244 5.77 14.73 -9.84
C GLU A 244 5.11 15.85 -10.66
N LEU A 245 5.91 16.67 -11.35
CA LEU A 245 5.41 17.68 -12.28
C LEU A 245 4.61 17.02 -13.42
N GLU A 246 5.07 15.89 -13.96
CA GLU A 246 4.33 15.14 -14.98
C GLU A 246 2.92 14.73 -14.52
N ASN A 247 2.77 14.44 -13.22
CA ASN A 247 1.53 14.01 -12.59
C ASN A 247 0.69 15.17 -12.00
N ALA A 248 1.17 16.42 -12.10
CA ALA A 248 0.45 17.56 -11.59
C ALA A 248 -0.87 17.79 -12.36
N PRO A 249 -1.97 18.18 -11.69
CA PRO A 249 -3.26 18.39 -12.34
C PRO A 249 -3.23 19.50 -13.41
N ASP A 250 -2.39 20.52 -13.25
CA ASP A 250 -2.13 21.56 -14.27
C ASP A 250 -0.62 21.75 -14.51
N VAL A 251 -0.01 20.78 -15.20
CA VAL A 251 1.42 20.76 -15.56
C VAL A 251 1.85 22.07 -16.26
N ARG A 252 0.98 22.63 -17.10
CA ARG A 252 1.27 23.83 -17.89
C ARG A 252 1.38 25.06 -17.01
N ALA A 253 0.40 25.27 -16.13
CA ALA A 253 0.40 26.41 -15.23
C ALA A 253 1.59 26.38 -14.25
N VAL A 254 1.91 25.20 -13.72
CA VAL A 254 3.06 25.04 -12.81
C VAL A 254 4.37 25.33 -13.53
N LEU A 255 4.61 24.73 -14.71
CA LEU A 255 5.84 24.97 -15.48
C LEU A 255 5.99 26.45 -15.86
N GLN A 256 4.90 27.10 -16.28
CA GLN A 256 4.90 28.53 -16.60
C GLN A 256 5.25 29.38 -15.38
N THR A 257 4.77 29.02 -14.19
CA THR A 257 5.08 29.73 -12.94
C THR A 257 6.57 29.68 -12.62
N LEU A 258 7.19 28.51 -12.75
CA LEU A 258 8.63 28.32 -12.53
C LEU A 258 9.46 29.15 -13.53
N ILE A 259 9.07 29.13 -14.81
CA ILE A 259 9.74 29.93 -15.85
C ILE A 259 9.63 31.43 -15.53
N GLN A 260 8.43 31.91 -15.17
CA GLN A 260 8.22 33.32 -14.84
C GLN A 260 9.02 33.75 -13.60
N ALA A 261 9.16 32.88 -12.60
CA ALA A 261 9.97 33.15 -11.41
C ALA A 261 11.46 33.29 -11.75
N VAL A 262 11.99 32.44 -12.63
CA VAL A 262 13.40 32.52 -13.07
C VAL A 262 13.63 33.74 -13.95
N ASP A 263 12.73 34.00 -14.92
CA ASP A 263 12.87 35.11 -15.88
C ASP A 263 12.77 36.50 -15.20
N SER A 264 11.95 36.62 -14.16
CA SER A 264 11.81 37.87 -13.39
C SER A 264 12.95 38.11 -12.39
N GLY A 265 13.87 37.15 -12.22
CA GLY A 265 14.89 37.18 -11.17
C GLY A 265 14.30 36.99 -9.76
N ALA A 266 13.06 36.50 -9.67
CA ALA A 266 12.41 36.23 -8.41
C ALA A 266 12.97 34.98 -7.72
N ALA A 267 13.34 33.97 -8.50
CA ALA A 267 14.02 32.77 -8.06
C ALA A 267 15.30 32.55 -8.89
N ASN A 268 16.38 32.08 -8.27
CA ASN A 268 17.54 31.62 -9.04
C ASN A 268 17.26 30.22 -9.61
N ARG A 269 18.08 29.78 -10.58
CA ARG A 269 17.98 28.42 -11.13
C ARG A 269 18.04 27.32 -10.05
N GLY A 270 18.92 27.49 -9.07
CA GLY A 270 19.04 26.55 -7.94
C GLY A 270 17.80 26.49 -7.03
N ASP A 271 16.94 27.50 -7.09
CA ASP A 271 15.76 27.64 -6.23
C ASP A 271 14.50 26.99 -6.85
N VAL A 272 14.59 26.53 -8.11
CA VAL A 272 13.47 25.96 -8.88
C VAL A 272 12.87 24.73 -8.19
N ASN A 273 13.70 23.85 -7.61
CA ASN A 273 13.22 22.68 -6.87
C ASN A 273 12.45 23.08 -5.61
N THR A 274 12.94 24.08 -4.88
CA THR A 274 12.31 24.56 -3.65
C THR A 274 10.99 25.26 -3.96
N LEU A 275 10.94 26.09 -5.01
CA LEU A 275 9.72 26.74 -5.47
C LEU A 275 8.68 25.72 -5.94
N PHE A 276 9.09 24.69 -6.70
CA PHE A 276 8.18 23.62 -7.12
C PHE A 276 7.60 22.85 -5.93
N ALA A 277 8.45 22.51 -4.94
CA ALA A 277 8.01 21.86 -3.72
C ALA A 277 7.01 22.73 -2.94
N ALA A 278 7.26 24.04 -2.83
CA ALA A 278 6.36 24.99 -2.17
C ALA A 278 4.99 25.06 -2.86
N ILE A 279 4.96 25.25 -4.18
CA ILE A 279 3.70 25.27 -4.96
C ILE A 279 2.86 24.01 -4.70
N ARG A 280 3.52 22.84 -4.64
CA ARG A 280 2.86 21.55 -4.44
C ARG A 280 2.38 21.36 -3.00
N MET A 281 3.23 21.63 -2.01
CA MET A 281 2.91 21.41 -0.59
C MET A 281 1.84 22.39 -0.08
N GLU A 282 1.89 23.64 -0.55
CA GLU A 282 0.95 24.70 -0.15
C GLU A 282 -0.35 24.69 -0.97
N GLY A 283 -0.46 23.82 -1.98
CA GLY A 283 -1.68 23.70 -2.80
C GLY A 283 -2.07 24.99 -3.52
N LYS A 284 -1.11 25.86 -3.84
CA LYS A 284 -1.36 27.18 -4.45
C LYS A 284 -2.05 27.02 -5.81
N ASP A 285 -3.18 27.71 -6.01
CA ASP A 285 -3.83 27.78 -7.32
C ASP A 285 -2.96 28.58 -8.30
N VAL A 286 -2.32 27.89 -9.25
CA VAL A 286 -1.51 28.52 -10.30
C VAL A 286 -2.25 28.67 -11.63
N GLY A 287 -3.55 28.30 -11.69
CA GLY A 287 -4.35 28.39 -12.91
C GLY A 287 -4.53 29.83 -13.39
N SER A 288 -4.63 30.79 -12.47
CA SER A 288 -4.79 32.23 -12.76
C SER A 288 -3.46 32.99 -12.72
N ALA A 289 -3.39 34.14 -13.40
CA ALA A 289 -2.21 35.01 -13.33
C ALA A 289 -1.97 35.59 -11.94
N GLU A 290 -3.05 35.82 -11.18
CA GLU A 290 -3.00 36.30 -9.80
C GLU A 290 -2.42 35.22 -8.89
N GLY A 291 -2.91 34.00 -9.00
CA GLY A 291 -2.44 32.86 -8.21
C GLY A 291 -0.99 32.47 -8.49
N ARG A 292 -0.53 32.53 -9.75
CA ARG A 292 0.91 32.39 -10.06
C ARG A 292 1.77 33.45 -9.40
N CYS A 293 1.28 34.68 -9.39
CA CYS A 293 2.00 35.79 -8.78
C CYS A 293 2.09 35.63 -7.26
N ASP A 294 0.98 35.24 -6.63
CA ASP A 294 0.92 34.94 -5.19
C ASP A 294 1.88 33.81 -4.79
N ALA A 295 1.91 32.72 -5.57
CA ALA A 295 2.80 31.59 -5.30
C ALA A 295 4.29 32.00 -5.31
N VAL A 296 4.71 32.79 -6.30
CA VAL A 296 6.11 33.25 -6.40
C VAL A 296 6.44 34.29 -5.32
N ARG A 297 5.52 35.19 -4.98
CA ARG A 297 5.69 36.16 -3.89
C ARG A 297 5.83 35.47 -2.54
N SER A 298 4.94 34.52 -2.25
CA SER A 298 4.96 33.74 -1.02
C SER A 298 6.31 33.04 -0.86
N PHE A 299 6.80 32.40 -1.93
CA PHE A 299 8.13 31.80 -1.96
C PHE A 299 9.25 32.82 -1.71
N GLN A 300 9.23 33.98 -2.37
CA GLN A 300 10.26 35.00 -2.19
C GLN A 300 10.31 35.56 -0.77
N LEU A 301 9.16 35.88 -0.18
CA LEU A 301 9.08 36.42 1.18
C LEU A 301 9.62 35.40 2.19
N ASN A 302 9.33 34.12 1.97
CA ASN A 302 9.85 33.02 2.78
C ASN A 302 11.38 32.85 2.61
N ASP A 303 11.91 32.81 1.38
CA ASP A 303 13.36 32.71 1.14
C ASP A 303 14.14 33.89 1.78
N LEU A 304 13.62 35.11 1.59
CA LEU A 304 14.26 36.33 2.04
C LEU A 304 14.22 36.56 3.55
N GLY A 305 13.27 35.97 4.28
CA GLY A 305 13.10 36.17 5.72
C GLY A 305 14.35 35.79 6.52
N SER A 306 15.06 34.75 6.08
CA SER A 306 16.32 34.30 6.68
C SER A 306 17.48 35.30 6.53
N ILE A 307 17.41 36.18 5.52
CA ILE A 307 18.47 37.14 5.15
C ILE A 307 18.17 38.53 5.73
N VAL A 308 16.94 39.01 5.61
CA VAL A 308 16.55 40.39 5.97
C VAL A 308 16.61 40.64 7.48
N GLY A 309 16.26 39.65 8.30
CA GLY A 309 16.11 39.86 9.74
C GLY A 309 17.42 40.16 10.49
N ARG A 310 18.57 39.68 10.01
CA ARG A 310 19.84 39.75 10.76
C ARG A 310 20.32 41.18 10.98
N GLU A 311 20.38 41.96 9.90
CA GLU A 311 20.91 43.33 9.93
C GLU A 311 20.07 44.25 10.83
N LEU A 312 18.75 44.09 10.79
CA LEU A 312 17.82 44.85 11.62
C LEU A 312 17.95 44.49 13.11
N MET A 313 18.10 43.20 13.46
CA MET A 313 18.26 42.81 14.87
C MET A 313 19.52 43.45 15.50
N THR A 314 20.63 43.48 14.77
CA THR A 314 21.87 44.14 15.20
C THR A 314 21.66 45.64 15.42
N GLU A 315 20.94 46.32 14.52
CA GLU A 315 20.59 47.75 14.64
C GLU A 315 19.75 48.02 15.91
N LEU A 316 18.78 47.15 16.21
CA LEU A 316 17.85 47.30 17.34
C LEU A 316 18.42 46.84 18.69
N GLY A 317 19.63 46.29 18.69
CA GLY A 317 20.33 45.82 19.89
C GLY A 317 19.73 44.55 20.51
N VAL A 318 19.18 43.65 19.69
CA VAL A 318 18.65 42.34 20.09
C VAL A 318 19.42 41.21 19.36
N PRO A 319 19.39 39.96 19.86
CA PRO A 319 20.15 38.86 19.26
C PRO A 319 19.83 38.61 17.77
N GLU A 320 20.88 38.48 16.95
CA GLU A 320 20.79 38.28 15.49
C GLU A 320 20.02 37.03 15.07
N ASN A 321 20.06 35.98 15.89
CA ASN A 321 19.36 34.71 15.67
C ASN A 321 17.83 34.84 15.78
N LEU A 322 17.29 35.95 16.28
CA LEU A 322 15.85 36.24 16.26
C LEU A 322 15.37 36.77 14.91
N GLY A 323 16.29 37.20 14.03
CA GLY A 323 15.93 37.87 12.78
C GLY A 323 15.10 36.99 11.84
N SER A 324 15.52 35.73 11.64
CA SER A 324 14.80 34.76 10.80
C SER A 324 13.38 34.51 11.31
N PRO A 325 13.14 34.02 12.55
CA PRO A 325 11.77 33.75 13.00
C PRO A 325 10.88 35.00 12.96
N LEU A 326 11.37 36.17 13.40
CA LEU A 326 10.56 37.40 13.38
C LEU A 326 10.19 37.85 11.96
N ALA A 327 11.06 37.64 10.97
CA ALA A 327 10.74 37.93 9.56
C ALA A 327 9.65 37.01 8.99
N HIS A 328 9.50 35.80 9.53
CA HIS A 328 8.47 34.83 9.14
C HIS A 328 7.20 34.95 10.01
N HIS A 329 7.09 35.96 10.86
CA HIS A 329 5.86 36.18 11.62
C HIS A 329 4.69 36.47 10.64
N PRO A 330 3.51 35.85 10.79
CA PRO A 330 2.41 35.99 9.82
C PRO A 330 1.99 37.43 9.53
N GLN A 331 2.01 38.30 10.55
CA GLN A 331 1.75 39.72 10.37
C GLN A 331 2.80 40.42 9.49
N VAL A 332 4.08 40.04 9.61
CA VAL A 332 5.17 40.61 8.79
C VAL A 332 5.00 40.18 7.34
N LEU A 333 4.76 38.89 7.09
CA LEU A 333 4.53 38.36 5.75
C LEU A 333 3.27 38.96 5.10
N SER A 334 2.17 39.08 5.86
CA SER A 334 0.92 39.69 5.37
C SER A 334 1.10 41.15 4.99
N GLU A 335 1.76 41.96 5.82
CA GLU A 335 2.02 43.37 5.50
C GLU A 335 3.01 43.52 4.33
N ALA A 336 4.04 42.66 4.25
CA ALA A 336 4.94 42.64 3.09
C ALA A 336 4.18 42.29 1.80
N SER A 337 3.27 41.31 1.84
CA SER A 337 2.42 40.95 0.71
C SER A 337 1.51 42.11 0.27
N LYS A 338 0.84 42.78 1.21
CA LYS A 338 -0.01 43.96 0.91
C LYS A 338 0.79 45.08 0.23
N VAL A 339 2.02 45.32 0.68
CA VAL A 339 2.91 46.30 0.05
C VAL A 339 3.25 45.87 -1.38
N LEU A 340 3.55 44.59 -1.60
CA LEU A 340 3.82 44.04 -2.93
C LEU A 340 2.61 44.10 -3.86
N ASP A 341 1.39 43.89 -3.35
CA ASP A 341 0.14 43.99 -4.13
C ASP A 341 -0.07 45.40 -4.69
N VAL A 342 0.35 46.42 -3.95
CA VAL A 342 0.30 47.81 -4.39
C VAL A 342 1.45 48.13 -5.35
N MET A 343 2.64 47.59 -5.10
CA MET A 343 3.84 47.89 -5.90
C MET A 343 3.86 47.20 -7.27
N VAL A 344 3.34 45.97 -7.35
CA VAL A 344 3.37 45.14 -8.55
C VAL A 344 2.01 44.46 -8.71
N GLN A 345 1.32 44.70 -9.83
CA GLN A 345 0.03 44.06 -10.11
C GLN A 345 0.19 42.83 -11.01
N PRO A 346 -0.60 41.76 -10.81
CA PRO A 346 -0.63 40.61 -11.73
C PRO A 346 -0.89 41.06 -13.17
N PRO A 347 -0.24 40.43 -14.19
CA PRO A 347 0.58 39.21 -14.12
C PRO A 347 2.07 39.44 -13.78
N ALA A 348 2.50 40.66 -13.45
CA ALA A 348 3.92 40.95 -13.20
C ALA A 348 4.39 40.37 -11.85
N ILE A 349 5.57 39.75 -11.84
CA ILE A 349 6.20 39.18 -10.63
C ILE A 349 7.20 40.20 -10.05
N PRO A 350 7.19 40.44 -8.73
CA PRO A 350 8.15 41.37 -8.10
C PRO A 350 9.58 40.83 -8.14
N THR A 351 10.55 41.72 -8.32
CA THR A 351 11.96 41.34 -8.25
C THR A 351 12.37 41.01 -6.81
N LYS A 352 13.47 40.27 -6.64
CA LYS A 352 14.00 39.91 -5.31
C LYS A 352 14.26 41.15 -4.44
N GLU A 353 14.73 42.26 -5.02
CA GLU A 353 14.94 43.52 -4.31
C GLU A 353 13.65 44.19 -3.85
N GLN A 354 12.59 44.13 -4.67
CA GLN A 354 11.27 44.67 -4.30
C GLN A 354 10.67 43.88 -3.14
N ALA A 355 10.72 42.54 -3.21
CA ALA A 355 10.31 41.65 -2.13
C ALA A 355 11.14 41.88 -0.86
N LYS A 356 12.48 42.05 -0.98
CA LYS A 356 13.37 42.35 0.14
C LYS A 356 12.98 43.67 0.82
N SER A 357 12.76 44.72 0.04
CA SER A 357 12.39 46.05 0.54
C SER A 357 11.04 46.04 1.26
N ALA A 358 10.04 45.33 0.69
CA ALA A 358 8.73 45.17 1.31
C ALA A 358 8.81 44.42 2.64
N LEU A 359 9.58 43.32 2.69
CA LEU A 359 9.79 42.52 3.89
C LEU A 359 10.54 43.30 4.98
N GLU A 360 11.60 44.03 4.61
CA GLU A 360 12.35 44.85 5.55
C GLU A 360 11.47 45.95 6.16
N GLY A 361 10.66 46.62 5.33
CA GLY A 361 9.71 47.63 5.79
C GLY A 361 8.66 47.07 6.74
N ALA A 362 8.07 45.92 6.41
CA ALA A 362 7.09 45.24 7.25
C ALA A 362 7.69 44.78 8.58
N LEU A 363 8.89 44.20 8.56
CA LEU A 363 9.59 43.76 9.76
C LEU A 363 9.96 44.95 10.67
N ARG A 364 10.44 46.06 10.11
CA ARG A 364 10.71 47.30 10.87
C ARG A 364 9.44 47.80 11.57
N ALA A 365 8.33 47.90 10.85
CA ALA A 365 7.05 48.34 11.40
C ALA A 365 6.51 47.39 12.50
N PHE A 366 6.74 46.09 12.37
CA PHE A 366 6.39 45.10 13.39
C PHE A 366 7.27 45.27 14.64
N MET A 367 8.59 45.39 14.45
CA MET A 367 9.53 45.60 15.55
C MET A 367 9.31 46.92 16.28
N GLU A 368 8.93 48.00 15.61
CA GLU A 368 8.58 49.27 16.29
C GLU A 368 7.51 49.09 17.36
N LYS A 369 6.56 48.16 17.16
CA LYS A 369 5.49 47.85 18.12
C LYS A 369 5.92 46.83 19.16
N LYS A 370 6.59 45.75 18.73
CA LYS A 370 6.85 44.56 19.56
C LYS A 370 8.23 44.55 20.24
N LEU A 371 9.12 45.49 19.92
CA LEU A 371 10.48 45.54 20.48
C LEU A 371 10.54 45.56 22.02
N PRO A 372 9.64 46.24 22.76
CA PRO A 372 9.61 46.16 24.22
C PRO A 372 9.43 44.73 24.73
N GLU A 373 8.46 43.99 24.17
CA GLU A 373 8.18 42.60 24.55
C GLU A 373 9.31 41.66 24.12
N VAL A 374 9.87 41.86 22.92
CA VAL A 374 11.06 41.09 22.46
C VAL A 374 12.23 41.28 23.43
N ARG A 375 12.51 42.51 23.89
CA ARG A 375 13.58 42.79 24.86
C ARG A 375 13.28 42.15 26.22
N GLU A 376 12.04 42.17 26.66
CA GLU A 376 11.60 41.49 27.88
C GLU A 376 11.88 39.98 27.79
N PHE A 377 11.49 39.33 26.70
CA PHE A 377 11.73 37.89 26.51
C PHE A 377 13.21 37.53 26.34
N VAL A 378 14.04 38.41 25.77
CA VAL A 378 15.51 38.25 25.75
C VAL A 378 16.09 38.30 27.17
N VAL A 379 15.58 39.16 28.04
CA VAL A 379 16.00 39.22 29.44
C VAL A 379 15.54 37.96 30.18
N MET A 380 14.28 37.53 29.98
CA MET A 380 13.72 36.31 30.58
C MET A 380 14.43 35.05 30.10
N SER A 381 14.88 34.98 28.85
CA SER A 381 15.64 33.81 28.37
C SER A 381 17.03 33.72 29.00
N THR A 382 17.59 34.85 29.44
CA THR A 382 18.87 34.90 30.16
C THR A 382 18.69 34.55 31.64
N ASN A 383 17.56 34.91 32.25
CA ASN A 383 17.22 34.63 33.65
C ASN A 383 15.74 34.21 33.75
N PRO A 384 15.41 32.93 33.48
CA PRO A 384 14.02 32.48 33.46
C PRO A 384 13.40 32.49 34.87
N PRO A 385 12.12 32.88 35.02
CA PRO A 385 11.44 32.96 36.31
C PRO A 385 11.11 31.58 36.92
N LEU A 386 11.19 30.50 36.14
CA LEU A 386 10.94 29.12 36.55
C LEU A 386 11.87 28.16 35.80
N GLU A 387 12.24 27.01 36.39
CA GLU A 387 12.84 25.91 35.62
C GLU A 387 11.74 25.22 34.80
N LEU A 388 11.70 25.50 33.49
CA LEU A 388 10.74 24.91 32.56
C LEU A 388 11.20 23.50 32.13
N GLU A 389 10.29 22.53 32.14
CA GLU A 389 10.51 21.16 31.65
C GLU A 389 9.85 20.98 30.26
N PRO A 390 10.58 20.44 29.26
CA PRO A 390 12.01 20.17 29.27
C PRO A 390 12.82 21.49 29.21
N LYS A 391 14.08 21.50 29.69
CA LYS A 391 14.96 22.68 29.74
C LYS A 391 15.01 23.43 28.40
N ALA A 392 14.20 24.47 28.21
CA ALA A 392 13.96 24.98 26.85
C ALA A 392 13.91 26.50 26.65
N LEU A 393 13.97 27.36 27.67
CA LEU A 393 14.13 28.82 27.45
C LEU A 393 15.53 29.28 27.83
N SER A 394 16.34 29.56 26.81
CA SER A 394 17.70 30.08 26.87
C SER A 394 17.92 31.08 25.72
N PRO A 395 18.98 31.91 25.73
CA PRO A 395 19.28 32.76 24.58
C PRO A 395 19.43 31.99 23.26
N GLU A 396 19.90 30.74 23.32
CA GLU A 396 20.07 29.86 22.16
C GLU A 396 18.74 29.29 21.63
N THR A 397 17.78 29.03 22.51
CA THR A 397 16.50 28.39 22.17
C THR A 397 15.35 29.39 22.01
N LEU A 398 15.47 30.63 22.49
CA LEU A 398 14.47 31.69 22.33
C LEU A 398 13.94 31.89 20.90
N PRO A 399 14.77 31.79 19.82
CA PRO A 399 14.26 31.88 18.45
C PRO A 399 13.13 30.90 18.14
N ARG A 400 13.08 29.74 18.80
CA ARG A 400 12.04 28.72 18.64
C ARG A 400 10.70 29.14 19.23
N PHE A 401 10.71 30.01 20.24
CA PHE A 401 9.54 30.41 21.03
C PHE A 401 9.04 31.82 20.72
N ILE A 402 9.89 32.69 20.15
CA ILE A 402 9.66 34.14 20.14
C ILE A 402 8.33 34.56 19.52
N ASN A 403 7.94 34.00 18.37
CA ASN A 403 6.68 34.39 17.72
C ASN A 403 5.46 33.92 18.52
N VAL A 404 5.49 32.72 19.09
CA VAL A 404 4.42 32.23 19.98
C VAL A 404 4.34 33.10 21.23
N LEU A 405 5.46 33.41 21.88
CA LEU A 405 5.51 34.28 23.06
C LEU A 405 4.90 35.68 22.82
N LEU A 406 5.04 36.22 21.61
CA LEU A 406 4.52 37.55 21.24
C LEU A 406 3.00 37.59 21.05
N GLU A 407 2.35 36.44 20.81
CA GLU A 407 0.91 36.36 20.47
C GLU A 407 0.10 35.51 21.48
N GLU A 408 0.75 34.63 22.23
CA GLU A 408 0.13 33.71 23.21
C GLU A 408 -0.54 34.47 24.38
N ASP A 409 0.00 35.62 24.78
CA ASP A 409 -0.56 36.41 25.88
C ASP A 409 -2.02 36.83 25.62
N ALA A 410 -2.37 37.10 24.35
CA ALA A 410 -3.74 37.41 23.93
C ALA A 410 -4.66 36.19 23.86
N MET A 411 -4.10 34.99 23.74
CA MET A 411 -4.83 33.71 23.83
C MET A 411 -5.13 33.34 25.28
N LEU A 412 -4.27 33.71 26.23
CA LEU A 412 -4.46 33.42 27.65
C LEU A 412 -5.45 34.34 28.36
N ASP A 413 -5.65 35.57 27.89
CA ASP A 413 -6.52 36.57 28.54
C ASP A 413 -7.97 36.04 28.82
N PRO A 414 -8.66 35.33 27.90
CA PRO A 414 -9.96 34.73 28.18
C PRO A 414 -9.92 33.65 29.27
N LEU A 415 -8.79 32.94 29.41
CA LEU A 415 -8.62 31.87 30.38
C LEU A 415 -8.34 32.41 31.80
N LEU A 416 -7.83 33.64 31.90
CA LEU A 416 -7.51 34.31 33.16
C LEU A 416 -8.64 35.25 33.64
N GLY A 417 -9.87 35.00 33.20
CA GLY A 417 -11.07 35.72 33.65
C GLY A 417 -11.57 36.82 32.70
N GLY A 418 -10.95 37.03 31.54
CA GLY A 418 -11.46 37.94 30.50
C GLY A 418 -12.57 37.33 29.64
N ASP A 419 -13.39 38.16 28.97
CA ASP A 419 -14.38 37.67 27.99
C ASP A 419 -13.71 37.30 26.66
N LEU A 420 -14.36 36.43 25.87
CA LEU A 420 -13.92 36.14 24.51
C LEU A 420 -14.11 37.39 23.63
N PRO A 421 -13.05 37.94 23.02
CA PRO A 421 -13.19 39.10 22.15
C PRO A 421 -13.91 38.73 20.84
N ALA A 422 -14.57 39.70 20.20
CA ALA A 422 -15.36 39.45 18.99
C ALA A 422 -14.51 38.92 17.81
N ASP A 423 -13.22 39.25 17.79
CA ASP A 423 -12.24 38.79 16.81
C ASP A 423 -11.48 37.52 17.25
N PHE A 424 -11.92 36.82 18.32
CA PHE A 424 -11.15 35.72 18.92
C PHE A 424 -10.80 34.61 17.91
N LEU A 425 -11.76 34.15 17.09
CA LEU A 425 -11.49 33.11 16.09
C LEU A 425 -10.43 33.54 15.05
N GLN A 426 -10.37 34.82 14.70
CA GLN A 426 -9.32 35.38 13.83
C GLN A 426 -7.95 35.39 14.53
N ARG A 427 -7.94 35.49 15.87
CA ARG A 427 -6.71 35.34 16.66
C ARG A 427 -6.27 33.88 16.74
N VAL A 428 -7.20 32.94 16.87
CA VAL A 428 -6.90 31.49 16.84
C VAL A 428 -6.27 31.11 15.50
N GLU A 429 -6.87 31.54 14.39
CA GLU A 429 -6.33 31.38 13.03
C GLU A 429 -4.94 31.99 12.91
N ARG A 430 -4.76 33.24 13.36
CA ARG A 430 -3.44 33.87 13.36
C ARG A 430 -2.43 33.05 14.18
N HIS A 431 -2.85 32.55 15.33
CA HIS A 431 -2.01 31.78 16.21
C HIS A 431 -1.59 30.45 15.57
N SER A 432 -2.45 29.76 14.82
CA SER A 432 -2.06 28.55 14.09
C SER A 432 -0.90 28.81 13.13
N HIS A 433 -0.95 29.92 12.39
CA HIS A 433 0.15 30.33 11.50
C HIS A 433 1.40 30.81 12.25
N VAL A 434 1.23 31.41 13.43
CA VAL A 434 2.35 31.84 14.30
C VAL A 434 3.16 30.64 14.76
N VAL A 435 2.52 29.53 15.15
CA VAL A 435 3.26 28.34 15.58
C VAL A 435 4.03 27.69 14.43
N GLU A 436 3.47 27.68 13.21
CA GLU A 436 4.17 27.18 12.01
C GLU A 436 5.46 27.96 11.72
N SER A 437 5.48 29.26 12.01
CA SER A 437 6.67 30.11 11.83
C SER A 437 7.85 29.75 12.74
N CYS A 438 7.63 28.97 13.82
CA CYS A 438 8.68 28.53 14.74
C CYS A 438 9.70 27.59 14.09
N THR A 439 9.33 26.95 12.98
CA THR A 439 10.23 26.16 12.12
C THR A 439 11.46 26.98 11.66
N HIS A 440 11.31 28.29 11.52
CA HIS A 440 12.39 29.20 11.10
C HIS A 440 13.33 29.62 12.25
N GLY A 441 13.07 29.18 13.48
CA GLY A 441 13.90 29.38 14.66
C GLY A 441 14.74 28.16 15.05
N VAL A 442 14.68 27.05 14.28
CA VAL A 442 15.40 25.80 14.55
C VAL A 442 16.34 25.40 13.40
N THR A 443 17.40 24.66 13.75
CA THR A 443 18.22 23.91 12.79
C THR A 443 17.87 22.42 12.89
N GLY A 444 17.26 21.85 11.85
CA GLY A 444 16.82 20.45 11.81
C GLY A 444 15.31 20.29 11.57
N THR A 445 14.80 19.06 11.69
CA THR A 445 13.37 18.75 11.55
C THR A 445 12.57 19.27 12.74
N PHE A 446 11.52 20.05 12.50
CA PHE A 446 10.56 20.51 13.52
C PHE A 446 9.32 19.61 13.44
N GLY A 447 9.17 18.71 14.41
CA GLY A 447 8.08 17.72 14.44
C GLY A 447 6.86 18.15 15.26
N SER A 448 5.84 17.28 15.29
CA SER A 448 4.65 17.45 16.14
C SER A 448 4.98 17.54 17.64
N ASP A 449 6.02 16.84 18.08
CA ASP A 449 6.48 16.88 19.47
C ASP A 449 7.12 18.24 19.80
N ASP A 450 7.89 18.82 18.86
CA ASP A 450 8.47 20.15 19.01
C ASP A 450 7.39 21.24 19.08
N PHE A 451 6.33 21.11 18.28
CA PHE A 451 5.15 21.98 18.32
C PHE A 451 4.54 22.05 19.73
N LEU A 452 4.21 20.88 20.30
CA LEU A 452 3.61 20.82 21.65
C LEU A 452 4.57 21.32 22.73
N HIS A 453 5.87 21.06 22.58
CA HIS A 453 6.88 21.58 23.52
C HIS A 453 7.00 23.10 23.47
N VAL A 454 6.99 23.71 22.28
CA VAL A 454 7.07 25.16 22.11
C VAL A 454 5.86 25.84 22.74
N GLN A 455 4.66 25.34 22.43
CA GLN A 455 3.42 25.87 22.99
C GLN A 455 3.33 25.65 24.50
N SER A 456 3.71 24.46 24.99
CA SER A 456 3.74 24.16 26.43
C SER A 456 4.68 25.10 27.20
N GLY A 457 5.89 25.33 26.68
CA GLY A 457 6.85 26.23 27.31
C GLY A 457 6.40 27.68 27.30
N ALA A 458 5.77 28.15 26.22
CA ALA A 458 5.24 29.51 26.11
C ALA A 458 4.10 29.78 27.10
N ILE A 459 3.11 28.87 27.16
CA ILE A 459 1.99 28.96 28.09
C ILE A 459 2.48 28.95 29.54
N GLN A 460 3.36 28.02 29.92
CA GLN A 460 3.92 27.94 31.27
C GLN A 460 4.65 29.23 31.67
N LEU A 461 5.49 29.75 30.77
CA LEU A 461 6.23 30.99 31.02
C LEU A 461 5.28 32.18 31.21
N LEU A 462 4.25 32.30 30.38
CA LEU A 462 3.32 33.43 30.42
C LEU A 462 2.36 33.36 31.61
N LEU A 463 1.91 32.15 32.00
CA LEU A 463 1.15 31.95 33.24
C LEU A 463 1.99 32.36 34.46
N ALA A 464 3.25 31.93 34.53
CA ALA A 464 4.17 32.35 35.59
C ALA A 464 4.43 33.87 35.57
N ARG A 465 4.58 34.48 34.38
CA ARG A 465 4.73 35.93 34.20
C ARG A 465 3.51 36.71 34.72
N ARG A 466 2.31 36.16 34.53
CA ARG A 466 1.05 36.73 35.02
C ARG A 466 0.77 36.44 36.51
N GLY A 467 1.68 35.71 37.18
CA GLY A 467 1.56 35.37 38.61
C GLY A 467 0.50 34.30 38.90
N VAL A 468 0.22 33.42 37.94
CA VAL A 468 -0.69 32.29 38.12
C VAL A 468 0.05 31.18 38.86
N GLU A 469 -0.40 30.89 40.07
CA GLU A 469 0.16 29.83 40.91
C GLU A 469 -0.39 28.44 40.52
N PRO A 470 0.32 27.33 40.77
CA PRO A 470 -0.13 25.98 40.40
C PRO A 470 -1.52 25.60 40.91
N GLY A 471 -1.93 26.12 42.07
CA GLY A 471 -3.27 25.91 42.62
C GLY A 471 -4.41 26.56 41.81
N GLN A 472 -4.09 27.48 40.90
CA GLN A 472 -5.03 28.16 40.02
C GLN A 472 -5.15 27.49 38.64
N HIS A 473 -4.29 26.51 38.31
CA HIS A 473 -4.34 25.78 37.03
C HIS A 473 -5.69 25.07 36.80
N LYS A 474 -6.35 24.64 37.87
CA LYS A 474 -7.72 24.08 37.83
C LYS A 474 -8.73 25.07 37.21
N ASP A 475 -8.65 26.34 37.60
CA ASP A 475 -9.58 27.36 37.12
C ASP A 475 -9.25 27.77 35.69
N VAL A 476 -7.97 27.78 35.31
CA VAL A 476 -7.52 27.98 33.92
C VAL A 476 -8.02 26.83 33.02
N LEU A 477 -7.90 25.58 33.48
CA LEU A 477 -8.42 24.41 32.77
C LEU A 477 -9.94 24.48 32.59
N ARG A 478 -10.67 24.87 33.65
CA ARG A 478 -12.12 25.07 33.57
C ARG A 478 -12.50 26.16 32.57
N ALA A 479 -11.78 27.29 32.58
CA ALA A 479 -12.03 28.38 31.64
C ALA A 479 -11.76 27.94 30.18
N ALA A 480 -10.76 27.10 29.94
CA ALA A 480 -10.48 26.54 28.61
C ALA A 480 -11.62 25.63 28.14
N MET A 481 -12.15 24.78 29.02
CA MET A 481 -13.33 23.96 28.73
C MET A 481 -14.56 24.80 28.39
N GLU A 482 -14.82 25.84 29.17
CA GLU A 482 -16.01 26.68 29.02
C GLU A 482 -15.96 27.59 27.79
N LYS A 483 -14.77 28.08 27.42
CA LYS A 483 -14.60 29.11 26.38
C LYS A 483 -14.03 28.57 25.08
N PHE A 484 -13.05 27.65 25.13
CA PHE A 484 -12.42 27.12 23.92
C PHE A 484 -13.13 25.87 23.42
N GLY A 485 -13.64 25.02 24.31
CA GLY A 485 -14.34 23.78 23.95
C GLY A 485 -15.49 23.97 22.96
N PRO A 486 -16.46 24.88 23.22
CA PRO A 486 -17.55 25.16 22.29
C PRO A 486 -17.05 25.61 20.91
N LEU A 487 -16.06 26.52 20.87
CA LEU A 487 -15.50 27.01 19.61
C LEU A 487 -14.76 25.91 18.84
N ALA A 488 -14.04 25.03 19.52
CA ALA A 488 -13.36 23.89 18.90
C ALA A 488 -14.36 22.91 18.27
N SER A 489 -15.46 22.62 18.97
CA SER A 489 -16.54 21.76 18.47
C SER A 489 -17.25 22.39 17.25
N GLU A 490 -17.47 23.71 17.28
CA GLU A 490 -18.04 24.48 16.16
C GLU A 490 -17.08 24.50 14.94
N LEU A 491 -15.78 24.69 15.15
CA LEU A 491 -14.77 24.67 14.08
C LEU A 491 -14.61 23.28 13.45
N THR A 492 -14.70 22.22 14.25
CA THR A 492 -14.72 20.83 13.76
C THR A 492 -15.93 20.60 12.86
N THR A 493 -17.10 21.08 13.29
CA THR A 493 -18.34 21.03 12.50
C THR A 493 -18.18 21.77 11.18
N VAL A 494 -17.64 23.00 11.19
CA VAL A 494 -17.37 23.78 9.98
C VAL A 494 -16.43 23.02 9.03
N SER A 495 -15.34 22.45 9.55
CA SER A 495 -14.38 21.69 8.74
C SER A 495 -15.03 20.47 8.08
N LEU A 496 -15.82 19.70 8.84
CA LEU A 496 -16.57 18.55 8.32
C LEU A 496 -17.59 18.97 7.26
N SER A 497 -18.33 20.06 7.51
CA SER A 497 -19.32 20.61 6.57
C SER A 497 -18.69 21.18 5.28
N CYS A 498 -17.44 21.64 5.33
CA CYS A 498 -16.70 21.96 4.11
C CYS A 498 -16.27 20.69 3.35
N GLY A 499 -15.87 19.63 4.06
CA GLY A 499 -15.40 18.37 3.47
C GLY A 499 -16.50 17.50 2.86
N ASP A 500 -17.71 17.53 3.41
CA ASP A 500 -18.88 16.80 2.89
C ASP A 500 -19.66 17.55 1.80
N GLY A 501 -19.28 18.81 1.52
CA GLY A 501 -19.89 19.67 0.51
C GLY A 501 -21.20 20.33 0.92
N SER A 502 -21.58 20.30 2.20
CA SER A 502 -22.78 20.96 2.72
C SER A 502 -22.67 22.48 2.76
N LEU A 503 -21.44 23.03 2.90
CA LEU A 503 -21.15 24.45 2.70
C LEU A 503 -20.68 24.74 1.27
N GLN A 504 -21.13 25.85 0.71
CA GLN A 504 -20.82 26.25 -0.67
C GLN A 504 -20.24 27.67 -0.72
N GLY A 505 -19.32 27.91 -1.65
CA GLY A 505 -18.65 29.19 -1.81
C GLY A 505 -17.25 29.02 -2.42
N ALA A 506 -16.69 30.13 -2.93
CA ALA A 506 -15.36 30.09 -3.55
C ALA A 506 -14.23 29.81 -2.54
N GLY A 507 -14.46 30.05 -1.24
CA GLY A 507 -13.47 29.85 -0.18
C GLY A 507 -13.64 28.58 0.66
N VAL A 508 -14.46 27.61 0.24
CA VAL A 508 -14.75 26.39 1.03
C VAL A 508 -13.50 25.55 1.31
N GLN A 509 -12.61 25.43 0.33
CA GLN A 509 -11.37 24.65 0.48
C GLN A 509 -10.40 25.29 1.47
N ASP A 510 -10.27 26.62 1.41
CA ASP A 510 -9.45 27.39 2.35
C ASP A 510 -10.03 27.29 3.77
N LEU A 511 -11.33 27.55 3.91
CA LEU A 511 -12.04 27.44 5.19
C LEU A 511 -11.94 26.04 5.80
N HIS A 512 -11.94 24.96 5.00
CA HIS A 512 -11.76 23.60 5.50
C HIS A 512 -10.42 23.43 6.25
N LEU A 513 -9.33 23.92 5.65
CA LEU A 513 -7.99 23.84 6.23
C LEU A 513 -7.85 24.80 7.42
N THR A 514 -8.34 26.03 7.29
CA THR A 514 -8.26 27.05 8.33
C THR A 514 -9.05 26.66 9.58
N SER A 515 -10.26 26.12 9.42
CA SER A 515 -11.07 25.65 10.56
C SER A 515 -10.44 24.44 11.26
N LEU A 516 -9.81 23.52 10.52
CA LEU A 516 -9.07 22.39 11.09
C LEU A 516 -7.83 22.85 11.87
N GLY A 517 -7.07 23.81 11.31
CA GLY A 517 -5.90 24.40 11.98
C GLY A 517 -6.28 25.16 13.26
N ALA A 518 -7.37 25.93 13.22
CA ALA A 518 -7.89 26.64 14.38
C ALA A 518 -8.39 25.67 15.46
N TYR A 519 -9.10 24.59 15.09
CA TYR A 519 -9.48 23.52 16.00
C TYR A 519 -8.26 22.92 16.71
N ARG A 520 -7.26 22.48 15.94
CA ARG A 520 -6.03 21.86 16.48
C ARG A 520 -5.27 22.80 17.41
N THR A 521 -5.32 24.11 17.14
CA THR A 521 -4.72 25.12 18.00
C THR A 521 -5.42 25.15 19.36
N LEU A 522 -6.75 25.20 19.39
CA LEU A 522 -7.52 25.18 20.64
C LEU A 522 -7.33 23.86 21.41
N GLU A 523 -7.34 22.72 20.70
CA GLU A 523 -7.06 21.40 21.27
C GLU A 523 -5.66 21.34 21.89
N SER A 524 -4.65 21.92 21.24
CA SER A 524 -3.28 21.91 21.75
C SER A 524 -3.12 22.77 23.01
N HIS A 525 -3.79 23.93 23.09
CA HIS A 525 -3.85 24.71 24.34
C HIS A 525 -4.48 23.87 25.47
N MET A 526 -5.55 23.14 25.16
CA MET A 526 -6.20 22.27 26.13
C MET A 526 -5.27 21.15 26.62
N MET A 527 -4.53 20.51 25.71
CA MET A 527 -3.55 19.49 26.04
C MET A 527 -2.41 20.01 26.90
N VAL A 528 -1.94 21.24 26.66
CA VAL A 528 -0.96 21.90 27.52
C VAL A 528 -1.54 22.14 28.91
N MET A 529 -2.76 22.70 29.00
CA MET A 529 -3.40 22.97 30.29
C MET A 529 -3.61 21.69 31.09
N LEU A 530 -4.04 20.60 30.43
CA LEU A 530 -4.16 19.27 31.04
C LEU A 530 -2.84 18.80 31.66
N ARG A 531 -1.70 18.98 30.98
CA ARG A 531 -0.36 18.62 31.49
C ARG A 531 0.06 19.44 32.72
N LEU A 532 -0.51 20.62 32.93
CA LEU A 532 -0.23 21.49 34.07
C LEU A 532 -1.03 21.11 35.32
N VAL A 533 -2.02 20.24 35.19
CA VAL A 533 -2.89 19.83 36.29
C VAL A 533 -2.64 18.36 36.62
N PRO A 534 -2.34 18.03 37.89
CA PRO A 534 -2.17 16.64 38.29
C PRO A 534 -3.50 15.86 38.24
N GLU A 535 -3.40 14.53 38.18
CA GLU A 535 -4.56 13.65 37.97
C GLU A 535 -5.64 13.82 39.05
N ASP A 536 -5.25 14.10 40.28
CA ASP A 536 -6.15 14.40 41.40
C ASP A 536 -7.07 15.60 41.13
N VAL A 537 -6.60 16.59 40.36
CA VAL A 537 -7.43 17.72 39.96
C VAL A 537 -8.46 17.32 38.90
N LEU A 538 -8.12 16.42 37.98
CA LEU A 538 -9.08 15.86 37.01
C LEU A 538 -10.13 14.99 37.72
N VAL A 539 -9.73 14.27 38.76
CA VAL A 539 -10.62 13.53 39.65
C VAL A 539 -11.55 14.48 40.41
N ASP A 540 -11.02 15.57 40.97
CA ASP A 540 -11.79 16.61 41.67
C ASP A 540 -12.74 17.39 40.72
N MET A 541 -12.35 17.53 39.44
CA MET A 541 -13.22 18.02 38.37
C MET A 541 -14.23 16.98 37.87
N GLN A 542 -14.16 15.74 38.36
CA GLN A 542 -15.07 14.63 38.04
C GLN A 542 -15.09 14.25 36.57
N ILE A 543 -13.93 14.39 35.92
CA ILE A 543 -13.74 13.96 34.55
C ILE A 543 -13.67 12.42 34.54
N PRO A 544 -14.56 11.71 33.82
CA PRO A 544 -14.61 10.25 33.85
C PRO A 544 -13.38 9.63 33.19
N GLY A 545 -12.92 8.47 33.67
CA GLY A 545 -11.77 7.73 33.12
C GLY A 545 -11.01 6.98 34.20
N LYS A 546 -10.43 5.81 33.87
CA LYS A 546 -9.73 4.95 34.84
C LYS A 546 -8.33 5.45 35.19
N ASP A 547 -7.72 6.18 34.26
CA ASP A 547 -6.40 6.78 34.41
C ASP A 547 -6.36 8.18 33.80
N TYR A 548 -5.27 8.91 34.03
CA TYR A 548 -5.05 10.24 33.48
C TYR A 548 -5.29 10.31 31.96
N ARG A 549 -4.86 9.30 31.18
CA ARG A 549 -5.02 9.30 29.73
C ARG A 549 -6.49 9.18 29.34
N GLU A 550 -7.24 8.26 29.91
CA GLU A 550 -8.67 8.10 29.66
C GLU A 550 -9.46 9.33 30.11
N ARG A 551 -9.10 9.94 31.24
CA ARG A 551 -9.71 11.20 31.70
C ARG A 551 -9.46 12.34 30.72
N THR A 552 -8.22 12.51 30.26
CA THR A 552 -7.90 13.54 29.26
C THR A 552 -8.62 13.30 27.92
N GLY A 553 -8.72 12.04 27.47
CA GLY A 553 -9.44 11.67 26.24
C GLY A 553 -10.93 11.95 26.33
N ASN A 554 -11.58 11.49 27.40
CA ASN A 554 -13.01 11.74 27.63
C ASN A 554 -13.32 13.24 27.73
N LEU A 555 -12.42 14.02 28.33
CA LEU A 555 -12.56 15.47 28.44
C LEU A 555 -12.56 16.12 27.05
N LEU A 556 -11.59 15.75 26.19
CA LEU A 556 -11.51 16.24 24.81
C LEU A 556 -12.77 15.87 24.02
N GLU A 557 -13.23 14.62 24.11
CA GLU A 557 -14.45 14.17 23.44
C GLU A 557 -15.69 14.96 23.90
N GLN A 558 -15.82 15.17 25.20
CA GLN A 558 -16.99 15.84 25.78
C GLN A 558 -17.00 17.37 25.60
N SER A 559 -15.82 17.99 25.45
CA SER A 559 -15.68 19.45 25.47
C SER A 559 -15.23 20.04 24.13
N PHE A 560 -14.39 19.37 23.34
CA PHE A 560 -13.77 19.91 22.13
C PHE A 560 -14.21 19.20 20.84
N GLN A 561 -14.71 17.96 20.93
CA GLN A 561 -15.16 17.15 19.78
C GLN A 561 -16.66 16.85 19.83
N ARG A 562 -17.43 17.70 20.51
CA ARG A 562 -18.88 17.53 20.60
C ARG A 562 -19.50 17.76 19.22
N GLU A 563 -20.35 16.85 18.78
CA GLU A 563 -21.13 17.06 17.57
C GLU A 563 -22.11 18.24 17.77
N ILE A 564 -21.97 19.27 16.95
CA ILE A 564 -22.84 20.45 16.94
C ILE A 564 -23.50 20.50 15.55
N PRO A 565 -24.84 20.56 15.44
CA PRO A 565 -25.48 20.76 14.15
C PRO A 565 -25.08 22.11 13.53
N SER A 566 -24.88 22.16 12.22
CA SER A 566 -24.47 23.39 11.51
C SER A 566 -25.47 24.55 11.65
N GLU A 567 -26.75 24.24 11.93
CA GLU A 567 -27.81 25.21 12.24
C GLU A 567 -27.65 25.85 13.62
N GLU A 568 -26.85 25.27 14.52
CA GLU A 568 -26.62 25.73 15.90
C GLU A 568 -25.30 26.49 16.08
N LEU A 569 -24.51 26.67 15.01
CA LEU A 569 -23.26 27.43 15.06
C LEU A 569 -23.49 28.86 15.57
N SER A 570 -22.61 29.33 16.46
CA SER A 570 -22.68 30.66 17.06
C SER A 570 -22.55 31.78 16.02
N ASP A 571 -23.04 32.97 16.36
CA ASP A 571 -22.91 34.14 15.48
C ASP A 571 -21.43 34.49 15.20
N ALA A 572 -20.52 34.22 16.15
CA ALA A 572 -19.09 34.41 15.98
C ALA A 572 -18.50 33.45 14.93
N THR A 573 -18.85 32.16 14.98
CA THR A 573 -18.43 31.17 13.98
C THR A 573 -19.05 31.44 12.62
N ARG A 574 -20.33 31.85 12.56
CA ARG A 574 -20.96 32.25 11.29
C ARG A 574 -20.27 33.46 10.66
N LEU A 575 -19.90 34.46 11.46
CA LEU A 575 -19.13 35.61 10.99
C LEU A 575 -17.76 35.18 10.44
N PHE A 576 -17.10 34.25 11.13
CA PHE A 576 -15.83 33.66 10.71
C PHE A 576 -15.94 32.91 9.37
N VAL A 577 -16.97 32.07 9.20
CA VAL A 577 -17.27 31.36 7.93
C VAL A 577 -17.50 32.35 6.79
N ARG A 578 -18.30 33.40 7.02
CA ARG A 578 -18.58 34.45 6.02
C ARG A 578 -17.35 35.28 5.65
N ALA A 579 -16.45 35.53 6.60
CA ALA A 579 -15.21 36.24 6.34
C ALA A 579 -14.30 35.51 5.32
N HIS A 580 -14.44 34.18 5.22
CA HIS A 580 -13.75 33.33 4.25
C HIS A 580 -14.53 33.15 2.93
N GLY A 581 -15.57 33.97 2.67
CA GLY A 581 -16.30 33.93 1.40
C GLY A 581 -17.15 32.67 1.19
N VAL A 582 -17.54 32.02 2.29
CA VAL A 582 -18.46 30.86 2.30
C VAL A 582 -19.83 31.30 2.77
N ASP A 583 -20.85 30.93 2.01
CA ASP A 583 -22.23 31.29 2.33
C ASP A 583 -22.79 30.36 3.39
N ILE A 584 -23.24 30.94 4.51
CA ILE A 584 -23.95 30.23 5.58
C ILE A 584 -25.24 30.99 5.95
N PRO A 585 -26.41 30.33 6.01
CA PRO A 585 -27.67 30.97 6.39
C PRO A 585 -27.60 31.65 7.76
N ASP A 586 -28.49 32.62 8.03
CA ASP A 586 -28.66 33.14 9.40
C ASP A 586 -29.34 32.11 10.31
N MET A 587 -29.05 32.17 11.62
CA MET A 587 -29.72 31.32 12.61
C MET A 587 -31.21 31.64 12.67
N SER A 588 -32.07 30.61 12.60
CA SER A 588 -33.52 30.77 12.68
C SER A 588 -33.98 31.16 14.09
N GLU A 589 -35.12 31.85 14.22
CA GLU A 589 -35.68 32.25 15.52
C GLU A 589 -36.03 31.04 16.41
N ASP A 590 -36.47 29.91 15.82
CA ASP A 590 -36.75 28.66 16.55
C ASP A 590 -35.48 28.03 17.15
N VAL A 591 -34.37 28.04 16.40
CA VAL A 591 -33.08 27.53 16.91
C VAL A 591 -32.51 28.46 17.97
N ARG A 592 -32.65 29.78 17.79
CA ARG A 592 -32.23 30.78 18.78
C ARG A 592 -33.01 30.64 20.09
N ALA A 593 -34.32 30.44 20.03
CA ALA A 593 -35.17 30.19 21.21
C ALA A 593 -34.83 28.87 21.93
N ARG A 594 -34.44 27.82 21.19
CA ARG A 594 -33.99 26.53 21.74
C ARG A 594 -32.65 26.67 22.47
N LEU A 595 -31.69 27.42 21.92
CA LEU A 595 -30.38 27.67 22.52
C LEU A 595 -30.47 28.56 23.78
N ASP A 596 -31.34 29.57 23.79
CA ASP A 596 -31.63 30.38 24.99
C ASP A 596 -32.25 29.53 26.13
N GLY A 597 -32.95 28.45 25.78
CA GLY A 597 -33.43 27.43 26.72
C GLY A 597 -32.31 26.60 27.36
N VAL A 598 -31.24 26.31 26.61
CA VAL A 598 -30.06 25.54 27.06
C VAL A 598 -29.15 26.37 28.00
N VAL A 599 -29.11 27.70 27.83
CA VAL A 599 -28.40 28.59 28.77
C VAL A 599 -29.10 28.67 30.13
N ARG A 600 -30.45 28.56 30.17
CA ARG A 600 -31.21 28.43 31.42
C ARG A 600 -31.02 27.07 32.11
N SER A 601 -30.79 25.99 31.36
CA SER A 601 -30.53 24.66 31.93
C SER A 601 -29.14 24.52 32.57
N ARG A 602 -28.15 25.33 32.18
CA ARG A 602 -26.84 25.40 32.87
C ARG A 602 -26.92 25.91 34.32
N GLN A 603 -28.00 26.61 34.70
CA GLN A 603 -28.27 26.94 36.10
C GLN A 603 -28.88 25.77 36.89
N GLU A 604 -29.34 24.71 36.22
CA GLU A 604 -29.88 23.48 36.82
C GLU A 604 -28.80 22.38 37.05
N ASP A 605 -27.57 22.57 36.53
CA ASP A 605 -26.43 21.61 36.57
C ASP A 605 -25.95 21.24 37.98
N GLY A 606 -26.24 22.03 39.00
CA GLY A 606 -25.98 21.66 40.40
C GLY A 606 -26.74 20.40 40.85
N MET A 607 -27.87 20.08 40.22
CA MET A 607 -28.63 18.85 40.47
C MET A 607 -28.15 17.66 39.61
N SER A 608 -27.49 17.89 38.47
CA SER A 608 -26.98 16.83 37.57
C SER A 608 -25.73 16.14 38.14
N LYS A 609 -24.84 16.91 38.77
CA LYS A 609 -23.59 16.42 39.38
C LYS A 609 -23.82 15.40 40.50
N ALA A 610 -24.74 15.69 41.42
CA ALA A 610 -25.10 14.78 42.52
C ALA A 610 -25.80 13.50 42.02
N ARG A 611 -26.49 13.57 40.88
CA ARG A 611 -27.11 12.41 40.23
C ARG A 611 -26.05 11.48 39.63
N SER A 612 -25.05 12.02 38.94
CA SER A 612 -23.96 11.24 38.35
C SER A 612 -23.09 10.53 39.40
N GLU A 613 -22.71 11.23 40.49
CA GLU A 613 -21.97 10.63 41.61
C GLU A 613 -22.73 9.47 42.27
N THR A 614 -24.05 9.64 42.44
CA THR A 614 -24.92 8.58 42.99
C THR A 614 -25.03 7.40 42.04
N PHE A 615 -25.06 7.65 40.73
CA PHE A 615 -25.09 6.61 39.71
C PHE A 615 -23.82 5.77 39.71
N GLU A 616 -22.64 6.38 39.58
CA GLU A 616 -21.37 5.64 39.54
C GLU A 616 -21.12 4.89 40.86
N ALA A 617 -21.43 5.50 42.01
CA ALA A 617 -21.27 4.83 43.32
C ALA A 617 -22.13 3.57 43.45
N VAL A 618 -23.38 3.60 42.97
CA VAL A 618 -24.27 2.43 42.97
C VAL A 618 -23.82 1.40 41.92
N PHE A 619 -23.38 1.84 40.74
CA PHE A 619 -22.98 0.95 39.65
C PHE A 619 -21.68 0.20 39.95
N ASP A 620 -20.71 0.86 40.60
CA ASP A 620 -19.44 0.26 41.04
C ASP A 620 -19.62 -0.81 42.14
N GLU A 621 -20.73 -0.79 42.89
CA GLU A 621 -21.07 -1.89 43.83
C GLU A 621 -21.28 -3.21 43.08
N PHE A 622 -21.86 -3.16 41.87
CA PHE A 622 -22.20 -4.34 41.05
C PHE A 622 -21.12 -4.70 40.02
N PHE A 623 -20.35 -3.72 39.56
CA PHE A 623 -19.32 -3.90 38.54
C PHE A 623 -18.02 -3.17 38.95
N PRO A 624 -17.35 -3.59 40.04
CA PRO A 624 -16.18 -2.89 40.55
C PRO A 624 -15.05 -2.95 39.53
N ARG A 625 -14.40 -1.81 39.31
CA ARG A 625 -13.31 -1.67 38.35
C ARG A 625 -11.98 -1.82 39.09
N GLY A 626 -11.27 -2.92 38.84
CA GLY A 626 -9.88 -3.12 39.28
C GLY A 626 -8.89 -2.40 38.36
N SER A 627 -7.69 -2.97 38.19
CA SER A 627 -6.62 -2.51 37.27
C SER A 627 -7.04 -2.52 35.79
N GLY A 628 -8.01 -1.68 35.41
CA GLY A 628 -8.51 -1.56 34.05
C GLY A 628 -9.71 -2.44 33.69
N ASN A 629 -9.98 -3.54 34.42
CA ASN A 629 -11.03 -4.52 34.09
C ASN A 629 -12.12 -4.59 35.16
N ILE A 630 -13.36 -4.93 34.74
CA ILE A 630 -14.46 -5.27 35.65
C ILE A 630 -14.05 -6.53 36.40
N GLU A 631 -14.08 -6.50 37.73
CA GLU A 631 -13.85 -7.68 38.55
C GLU A 631 -14.89 -8.75 38.22
N GLU A 632 -14.45 -9.98 37.96
CA GLU A 632 -15.39 -11.05 37.66
C GLU A 632 -16.12 -11.49 38.93
N ASN A 633 -17.45 -11.51 38.84
CA ASN A 633 -18.38 -12.03 39.84
C ASN A 633 -18.18 -11.44 41.25
N PRO A 634 -18.39 -10.12 41.42
CA PRO A 634 -18.34 -9.47 42.73
C PRO A 634 -19.49 -9.96 43.62
N VAL A 635 -19.37 -9.75 44.94
CA VAL A 635 -20.37 -10.19 45.94
C VAL A 635 -21.79 -9.70 45.61
N MET A 636 -21.92 -8.49 45.06
CA MET A 636 -23.22 -7.93 44.67
C MET A 636 -23.83 -8.59 43.43
N PHE A 637 -23.01 -9.13 42.52
CA PHE A 637 -23.50 -9.93 41.40
C PHE A 637 -24.13 -11.24 41.89
N TYR A 638 -23.47 -11.95 42.81
CA TYR A 638 -24.05 -13.15 43.44
C TYR A 638 -25.35 -12.83 44.20
N THR A 639 -25.41 -11.67 44.83
CA THR A 639 -26.64 -11.19 45.49
C THR A 639 -27.77 -10.95 44.48
N ALA A 640 -27.47 -10.36 43.32
CA ALA A 640 -28.43 -10.18 42.23
C ALA A 640 -28.91 -11.51 41.66
N PHE A 641 -28.00 -12.46 41.47
CA PHE A 641 -28.31 -13.80 41.00
C PHE A 641 -29.24 -14.55 41.96
N ASP A 642 -28.93 -14.55 43.26
CA ASP A 642 -29.73 -15.22 44.29
C ASP A 642 -31.14 -14.64 44.38
N GLU A 643 -31.29 -13.33 44.18
CA GLU A 643 -32.60 -12.67 44.19
C GLU A 643 -33.41 -13.00 42.93
N ALA A 644 -32.77 -12.97 41.75
CA ALA A 644 -33.41 -13.38 40.49
C ALA A 644 -33.83 -14.86 40.52
N ALA A 645 -33.03 -15.74 41.14
CA ALA A 645 -33.34 -17.16 41.28
C ALA A 645 -34.56 -17.45 42.19
N ARG A 646 -34.99 -16.48 43.01
CA ARG A 646 -36.22 -16.61 43.83
C ARG A 646 -37.48 -16.32 43.03
N THR A 647 -37.38 -15.54 41.95
CA THR A 647 -38.52 -15.01 41.19
C THR A 647 -38.63 -15.59 39.78
N ALA A 648 -37.52 -16.09 39.20
CA ALA A 648 -37.45 -16.67 37.87
C ALA A 648 -36.81 -18.07 37.86
N ASP A 649 -37.14 -18.89 36.85
CA ASP A 649 -36.47 -20.18 36.64
C ASP A 649 -35.10 -19.96 35.98
N LEU A 650 -34.04 -20.03 36.79
CA LEU A 650 -32.64 -19.97 36.33
C LEU A 650 -31.97 -21.35 36.32
N SER A 651 -32.75 -22.45 36.27
CA SER A 651 -32.19 -23.79 36.24
C SER A 651 -31.24 -24.00 35.05
N GLY A 652 -30.04 -24.53 35.31
CA GLY A 652 -29.02 -24.73 34.27
C GLY A 652 -28.18 -23.49 33.93
N VAL A 653 -28.44 -22.33 34.55
CA VAL A 653 -27.52 -21.18 34.56
C VAL A 653 -26.54 -21.37 35.71
N ASP A 654 -25.24 -21.40 35.40
CA ASP A 654 -24.16 -21.59 36.39
C ASP A 654 -23.56 -20.23 36.75
N SER A 655 -23.83 -19.75 37.98
CA SER A 655 -23.38 -18.44 38.46
C SER A 655 -21.86 -18.29 38.46
N ASP A 656 -21.11 -19.37 38.63
CA ASP A 656 -19.64 -19.33 38.69
C ASP A 656 -19.00 -19.26 37.30
N ARG A 657 -19.77 -19.53 36.24
CA ARG A 657 -19.31 -19.51 34.84
C ARG A 657 -19.76 -18.29 34.05
N ILE A 658 -20.65 -17.48 34.63
CA ILE A 658 -21.08 -16.23 34.01
C ILE A 658 -19.96 -15.20 34.14
N SER A 659 -19.73 -14.43 33.08
CA SER A 659 -18.92 -13.22 33.17
C SER A 659 -19.83 -12.04 33.50
N ALA A 660 -19.72 -11.48 34.71
CA ALA A 660 -20.45 -10.28 35.12
C ALA A 660 -20.27 -9.11 34.13
N GLY A 661 -19.09 -9.00 33.49
CA GLY A 661 -18.82 -7.98 32.46
C GLY A 661 -19.80 -8.01 31.28
N SER A 662 -20.36 -9.18 30.94
CA SER A 662 -21.34 -9.31 29.85
C SER A 662 -22.70 -8.65 30.13
N MET A 663 -22.96 -8.27 31.39
CA MET A 663 -24.21 -7.62 31.82
C MET A 663 -24.03 -6.13 32.12
N PHE A 664 -22.81 -5.60 31.95
CA PHE A 664 -22.48 -4.21 32.23
C PHE A 664 -23.26 -3.23 31.33
N LEU A 665 -23.24 -3.43 30.01
CA LEU A 665 -23.91 -2.52 29.07
C LEU A 665 -25.43 -2.52 29.25
N PRO A 666 -26.13 -3.68 29.30
CA PRO A 666 -27.57 -3.71 29.57
C PRO A 666 -27.97 -3.05 30.90
N ALA A 667 -27.18 -3.25 31.97
CA ALA A 667 -27.45 -2.61 33.26
C ALA A 667 -27.25 -1.10 33.20
N ARG A 668 -26.24 -0.63 32.46
CA ARG A 668 -25.96 0.79 32.27
C ARG A 668 -27.06 1.47 31.47
N ASP A 669 -27.51 0.85 30.38
CA ASP A 669 -28.57 1.36 29.52
C ASP A 669 -29.91 1.43 30.27
N ALA A 670 -30.26 0.40 31.04
CA ALA A 670 -31.46 0.40 31.86
C ALA A 670 -31.45 1.51 32.94
N CYS A 671 -30.28 1.76 33.54
CA CYS A 671 -30.12 2.88 34.47
C CYS A 671 -30.25 4.23 33.76
N ALA A 672 -29.70 4.37 32.56
CA ALA A 672 -29.83 5.59 31.76
C ALA A 672 -31.31 5.88 31.44
N GLU A 673 -32.05 4.89 30.96
CA GLU A 673 -33.49 5.01 30.67
C GLU A 673 -34.32 5.34 31.93
N TRP A 674 -34.01 4.70 33.07
CA TRP A 674 -34.67 5.01 34.33
C TRP A 674 -34.40 6.44 34.82
N MET A 675 -33.15 6.91 34.67
CA MET A 675 -32.76 8.27 35.04
C MET A 675 -33.41 9.33 34.15
N GLU A 676 -33.72 9.03 32.88
CA GLU A 676 -34.48 9.92 31.99
C GLU A 676 -35.93 10.11 32.46
N THR A 677 -36.55 9.06 32.98
CA THR A 677 -37.95 9.09 33.45
C THR A 677 -38.12 9.62 34.88
N HIS A 678 -37.02 9.80 35.63
CA HIS A 678 -37.00 10.28 37.01
C HIS A 678 -36.09 11.51 37.18
N PRO A 679 -36.55 12.71 36.76
CA PRO A 679 -35.71 13.93 36.68
C PRO A 679 -35.36 14.57 38.03
N GLY A 680 -35.75 13.96 39.16
CA GLY A 680 -35.44 14.44 40.51
C GLY A 680 -34.15 13.87 41.10
N PRO A 681 -33.88 14.12 42.40
CA PRO A 681 -32.79 13.47 43.13
C PRO A 681 -32.89 11.95 43.02
N ILE A 682 -31.76 11.29 42.71
CA ILE A 682 -31.71 9.83 42.62
C ILE A 682 -31.74 9.27 44.03
N ASP A 683 -32.71 8.41 44.30
CA ASP A 683 -32.69 7.53 45.46
C ASP A 683 -31.75 6.33 45.18
N PRO A 684 -30.64 6.18 45.91
CA PRO A 684 -29.70 5.08 45.68
C PRO A 684 -30.33 3.70 45.83
N ALA A 685 -31.38 3.55 46.66
CA ALA A 685 -32.06 2.25 46.81
C ALA A 685 -32.86 1.89 45.55
N SER A 686 -33.61 2.85 45.01
CA SER A 686 -34.34 2.69 43.74
C SER A 686 -33.39 2.39 42.56
N LEU A 687 -32.24 3.06 42.48
CA LEU A 687 -31.26 2.79 41.43
C LEU A 687 -30.61 1.40 41.57
N ARG A 688 -30.31 0.94 42.80
CA ARG A 688 -29.86 -0.45 43.03
C ARG A 688 -30.89 -1.45 42.55
N GLU A 689 -32.18 -1.19 42.78
CA GLU A 689 -33.26 -2.05 42.30
C GLU A 689 -33.30 -2.12 40.76
N VAL A 690 -33.04 -1.01 40.05
CA VAL A 690 -32.93 -1.00 38.58
C VAL A 690 -31.76 -1.86 38.09
N VAL A 691 -30.57 -1.73 38.70
CA VAL A 691 -29.41 -2.56 38.35
C VAL A 691 -29.70 -4.05 38.61
N MET A 692 -30.27 -4.37 39.77
CA MET A 692 -30.68 -5.74 40.14
C MET A 692 -31.69 -6.32 39.15
N ASN A 693 -32.70 -5.54 38.76
CA ASN A 693 -33.72 -5.96 37.80
C ASN A 693 -33.13 -6.16 36.40
N SER A 694 -32.23 -5.28 35.93
CA SER A 694 -31.58 -5.45 34.63
C SER A 694 -30.65 -6.67 34.58
N ILE A 695 -29.94 -6.96 35.69
CA ILE A 695 -29.17 -8.21 35.83
C ILE A 695 -30.12 -9.42 35.81
N ALA A 696 -31.25 -9.36 36.52
CA ALA A 696 -32.25 -10.42 36.52
C ALA A 696 -32.83 -10.67 35.11
N ASP A 697 -33.18 -9.60 34.38
CA ASP A 697 -33.68 -9.69 33.00
C ASP A 697 -32.61 -10.27 32.06
N SER A 698 -31.34 -9.88 32.24
CA SER A 698 -30.21 -10.43 31.49
C SER A 698 -29.99 -11.92 31.78
N LEU A 699 -30.21 -12.37 33.02
CA LEU A 699 -30.15 -13.78 33.41
C LEU A 699 -31.31 -14.59 32.83
N VAL A 700 -32.52 -14.02 32.77
CA VAL A 700 -33.68 -14.64 32.12
C VAL A 700 -33.48 -14.74 30.60
N ALA A 701 -32.92 -13.70 29.98
CA ALA A 701 -32.56 -13.71 28.57
C ALA A 701 -31.49 -14.78 28.29
N LEU A 702 -30.46 -14.88 29.14
CA LEU A 702 -29.44 -15.93 29.06
C LEU A 702 -30.08 -17.33 29.18
N LYS A 703 -30.96 -17.56 30.17
CA LYS A 703 -31.70 -18.82 30.30
C LYS A 703 -32.46 -19.18 29.03
N THR A 704 -33.16 -18.20 28.44
CA THR A 704 -33.90 -18.38 27.18
C THR A 704 -32.97 -18.81 26.04
N VAL A 705 -31.77 -18.24 25.96
CA VAL A 705 -30.74 -18.63 24.99
C VAL A 705 -30.24 -20.05 25.26
N LEU A 706 -29.95 -20.41 26.51
CA LEU A 706 -29.51 -21.76 26.87
C LEU A 706 -30.57 -22.81 26.51
N ASP A 707 -31.85 -22.54 26.80
CA ASP A 707 -32.97 -23.40 26.41
C ASP A 707 -33.11 -23.48 24.89
N GLY A 708 -32.94 -22.36 24.19
CA GLY A 708 -32.93 -22.29 22.73
C GLY A 708 -31.83 -23.15 22.12
N ILE A 709 -30.62 -23.12 22.69
CA ILE A 709 -29.50 -23.98 22.29
C ILE A 709 -29.82 -25.46 22.56
N ASP A 710 -30.41 -25.78 23.71
CA ASP A 710 -30.79 -27.15 24.06
C ASP A 710 -31.86 -27.70 23.10
N ALA A 711 -32.78 -26.85 22.64
CA ALA A 711 -33.82 -27.16 21.67
C ALA A 711 -33.33 -27.37 20.23
N LEU A 712 -32.09 -27.00 19.89
CA LEU A 712 -31.53 -27.21 18.54
C LEU A 712 -31.52 -28.72 18.19
N PRO A 713 -31.72 -29.11 16.93
CA PRO A 713 -31.74 -30.52 16.54
C PRO A 713 -30.37 -31.18 16.73
N GLU A 714 -30.35 -32.48 17.06
CA GLU A 714 -29.12 -33.28 17.01
C GLU A 714 -28.84 -33.78 15.59
N PRO A 715 -27.56 -33.91 15.17
CA PRO A 715 -27.22 -34.35 13.82
C PRO A 715 -27.73 -35.78 13.55
N GLN A 716 -28.51 -35.97 12.48
CA GLN A 716 -28.97 -37.29 12.05
C GLN A 716 -28.05 -37.83 10.93
N GLY A 717 -27.16 -38.76 11.28
CA GLY A 717 -26.28 -39.42 10.32
C GLY A 717 -24.82 -38.93 10.35
N ARG A 718 -24.05 -39.24 9.30
CA ARG A 718 -22.58 -39.05 9.29
C ARG A 718 -22.14 -37.64 8.87
N TRP A 719 -23.05 -36.81 8.36
CA TRP A 719 -22.75 -35.47 7.85
C TRP A 719 -23.45 -34.40 8.70
N PRO A 720 -22.79 -33.28 9.01
CA PRO A 720 -23.41 -32.20 9.78
C PRO A 720 -24.53 -31.55 8.97
N GLU A 721 -25.77 -31.61 9.50
CA GLU A 721 -26.90 -30.86 8.98
C GLU A 721 -26.85 -29.40 9.45
N LYS A 722 -27.27 -28.45 8.60
CA LYS A 722 -27.35 -27.03 8.99
C LYS A 722 -28.31 -26.85 10.17
N GLY A 723 -27.90 -26.04 11.14
CA GLY A 723 -28.63 -25.80 12.38
C GLY A 723 -28.66 -26.96 13.38
N ALA A 724 -28.05 -28.12 13.08
CA ALA A 724 -28.00 -29.26 14.01
C ALA A 724 -26.66 -29.34 14.75
N PHE A 725 -26.69 -29.55 16.07
CA PHE A 725 -25.51 -29.54 16.94
C PHE A 725 -25.54 -30.72 17.93
N SER A 726 -24.39 -31.40 18.07
CA SER A 726 -24.22 -32.47 19.05
C SER A 726 -24.30 -31.93 20.49
N ALA A 727 -24.57 -32.79 21.46
CA ALA A 727 -24.58 -32.41 22.88
C ALA A 727 -23.27 -31.71 23.33
N ARG A 728 -22.12 -32.12 22.78
CA ARG A 728 -20.82 -31.49 23.03
C ARG A 728 -20.76 -30.08 22.46
N GLU A 729 -21.18 -29.88 21.21
CA GLU A 729 -21.15 -28.58 20.56
C GLU A 729 -22.12 -27.61 21.24
N LYS A 730 -23.32 -28.08 21.60
CA LYS A 730 -24.27 -27.32 22.42
C LYS A 730 -23.64 -26.87 23.74
N ALA A 731 -22.88 -27.74 24.42
CA ALA A 731 -22.19 -27.36 25.65
C ALA A 731 -21.17 -26.23 25.44
N VAL A 732 -20.45 -26.23 24.32
CA VAL A 732 -19.52 -25.13 23.95
C VAL A 732 -20.28 -23.85 23.59
N MET A 733 -21.41 -23.95 22.89
CA MET A 733 -22.27 -22.80 22.59
C MET A 733 -22.83 -22.18 23.88
N LYS A 734 -23.24 -23.01 24.84
CA LYS A 734 -23.72 -22.56 26.15
C LYS A 734 -22.60 -21.90 26.96
N ASP A 735 -21.41 -22.48 26.98
CA ASP A 735 -20.23 -21.87 27.61
C ASP A 735 -19.94 -20.48 27.03
N MET A 736 -19.91 -20.37 25.70
CA MET A 736 -19.76 -19.10 25.01
C MET A 736 -20.86 -18.09 25.35
N ALA A 737 -22.13 -18.52 25.41
CA ALA A 737 -23.24 -17.63 25.76
C ALA A 737 -23.16 -17.13 27.21
N MET A 738 -22.64 -17.94 28.15
CA MET A 738 -22.45 -17.54 29.56
C MET A 738 -21.28 -16.55 29.75
N THR A 739 -20.24 -16.64 28.91
CA THR A 739 -19.03 -15.81 29.04
C THR A 739 -19.03 -14.57 28.14
N THR A 740 -20.00 -14.42 27.25
CA THR A 740 -20.13 -13.28 26.31
C THR A 740 -21.50 -12.59 26.46
N GLY A 741 -21.67 -11.42 25.86
CA GLY A 741 -22.91 -10.65 25.79
C GLY A 741 -23.88 -11.11 24.68
N LEU A 742 -23.58 -12.16 23.92
CA LEU A 742 -24.44 -12.62 22.83
C LEU A 742 -25.75 -13.23 23.36
N ARG A 743 -26.90 -12.65 22.99
CA ARG A 743 -28.24 -13.10 23.41
C ARG A 743 -29.19 -13.49 22.27
N ASP A 744 -28.74 -13.39 21.02
CA ASP A 744 -29.53 -13.78 19.85
C ASP A 744 -29.17 -15.23 19.43
N VAL A 745 -30.14 -16.15 19.57
CA VAL A 745 -29.96 -17.58 19.24
C VAL A 745 -29.68 -17.79 17.75
N ASP A 746 -30.29 -17.02 16.86
CA ASP A 746 -30.10 -17.16 15.41
C ASP A 746 -28.69 -16.71 15.00
N LEU A 747 -28.20 -15.62 15.59
CA LEU A 747 -26.82 -15.17 15.41
C LEU A 747 -25.84 -16.20 15.96
N ILE A 748 -26.08 -16.73 17.18
CA ILE A 748 -25.26 -17.77 17.78
C ILE A 748 -25.20 -19.01 16.90
N VAL A 749 -26.32 -19.45 16.32
CA VAL A 749 -26.36 -20.58 15.37
C VAL A 749 -25.52 -20.29 14.14
N ARG A 750 -25.63 -19.10 13.53
CA ARG A 750 -24.80 -18.72 12.37
C ARG A 750 -23.32 -18.69 12.70
N LEU A 751 -22.95 -18.13 13.85
CA LEU A 751 -21.58 -18.09 14.35
C LEU A 751 -21.06 -19.51 14.62
N ALA A 752 -21.90 -20.40 15.16
CA ALA A 752 -21.56 -21.78 15.44
C ALA A 752 -21.38 -22.61 14.15
N GLU A 753 -22.20 -22.39 13.12
CA GLU A 753 -22.00 -22.98 11.80
C GLU A 753 -20.66 -22.55 11.20
N LEU A 754 -20.37 -21.25 11.23
CA LEU A 754 -19.09 -20.71 10.75
C LEU A 754 -17.91 -21.27 11.56
N ALA A 755 -18.03 -21.33 12.89
CA ALA A 755 -17.02 -21.89 13.78
C ALA A 755 -16.77 -23.37 13.51
N ARG A 756 -17.82 -24.16 13.25
CA ARG A 756 -17.69 -25.59 12.91
C ARG A 756 -16.94 -25.78 11.60
N ASP A 757 -17.27 -25.00 10.57
CA ASP A 757 -16.59 -25.04 9.28
C ASP A 757 -15.09 -24.68 9.40
N LYS A 758 -14.73 -23.85 10.38
CA LYS A 758 -13.35 -23.36 10.60
C LYS A 758 -12.61 -24.07 11.72
N ALA A 759 -13.26 -24.94 12.48
CA ALA A 759 -12.67 -25.68 13.59
C ALA A 759 -11.43 -26.48 13.17
N SER A 760 -11.45 -27.09 11.99
CA SER A 760 -10.27 -27.78 11.46
C SER A 760 -9.12 -26.84 11.09
N GLY A 761 -9.43 -25.57 10.80
CA GLY A 761 -8.48 -24.53 10.45
C GLY A 761 -7.65 -24.05 11.66
N VAL A 762 -8.23 -23.99 12.86
CA VAL A 762 -7.47 -23.58 14.06
C VAL A 762 -6.34 -24.57 14.39
N LYS A 763 -6.45 -25.84 13.97
CA LYS A 763 -5.36 -26.83 14.11
C LYS A 763 -4.09 -26.41 13.37
N PHE A 764 -4.17 -25.53 12.36
CA PHE A 764 -3.00 -24.97 11.69
C PHE A 764 -2.16 -24.05 12.58
N LEU A 765 -2.75 -23.50 13.64
CA LEU A 765 -2.08 -22.64 14.60
C LEU A 765 -1.49 -23.43 15.78
N CYS A 766 -1.73 -24.75 15.83
CA CYS A 766 -1.37 -25.60 16.96
C CYS A 766 -0.30 -26.66 16.60
N LEU A 767 0.40 -26.49 15.48
CA LEU A 767 1.39 -27.44 14.99
C LEU A 767 2.59 -27.49 15.93
N ASP A 768 3.25 -28.66 16.02
CA ASP A 768 4.44 -28.86 16.87
C ASP A 768 5.56 -27.83 16.57
N GLU A 769 5.67 -27.40 15.32
CA GLU A 769 6.45 -26.24 14.89
C GLU A 769 5.65 -25.45 13.86
N ASN A 770 5.13 -24.29 14.27
CA ASN A 770 4.57 -23.33 13.34
C ASN A 770 5.69 -22.59 12.62
N THR A 771 5.61 -22.51 11.30
CA THR A 771 6.43 -21.58 10.51
C THR A 771 5.66 -20.27 10.31
N ASP A 772 6.37 -19.20 9.99
CA ASP A 772 5.79 -17.91 9.56
C ASP A 772 4.74 -18.11 8.46
N LYS A 773 5.00 -19.01 7.51
CA LYS A 773 4.08 -19.40 6.44
C LYS A 773 2.82 -20.10 6.96
N SER A 774 2.95 -21.15 7.78
CA SER A 774 1.78 -21.91 8.24
C SER A 774 0.92 -21.10 9.19
N PHE A 775 1.58 -20.31 10.04
CA PHE A 775 0.93 -19.45 11.03
C PHE A 775 0.19 -18.29 10.36
N SER A 776 0.85 -17.54 9.47
CA SER A 776 0.21 -16.45 8.72
C SER A 776 -0.96 -16.94 7.88
N GLN A 777 -0.85 -18.13 7.26
CA GLN A 777 -1.96 -18.73 6.52
C GLN A 777 -3.16 -19.01 7.42
N GLY A 778 -2.97 -19.63 8.58
CA GLY A 778 -4.07 -19.94 9.52
C GLY A 778 -4.80 -18.70 10.00
N VAL A 779 -4.08 -17.62 10.34
CA VAL A 779 -4.67 -16.35 10.76
C VAL A 779 -5.46 -15.70 9.61
N ILE A 780 -4.87 -15.67 8.41
CA ILE A 780 -5.50 -15.11 7.21
C ILE A 780 -6.80 -15.84 6.84
N GLU A 781 -6.82 -17.18 6.92
CA GLU A 781 -8.01 -17.98 6.62
C GLU A 781 -9.18 -17.67 7.58
N LEU A 782 -8.89 -17.46 8.87
CA LEU A 782 -9.88 -17.04 9.86
C LEU A 782 -10.36 -15.62 9.60
N ALA A 783 -9.45 -14.68 9.34
CA ALA A 783 -9.78 -13.28 9.04
C ALA A 783 -10.72 -13.17 7.84
N THR A 784 -10.37 -13.84 6.74
CA THR A 784 -11.18 -13.83 5.50
C THR A 784 -12.57 -14.39 5.72
N SER A 785 -12.72 -15.39 6.61
CA SER A 785 -13.98 -16.04 6.89
C SER A 785 -14.91 -15.17 7.75
N PHE A 786 -14.35 -14.33 8.63
CA PHE A 786 -15.13 -13.44 9.51
C PHE A 786 -15.57 -12.14 8.80
N MET A 787 -14.77 -11.61 7.88
CA MET A 787 -15.02 -10.31 7.23
C MET A 787 -16.42 -10.11 6.59
N PRO A 788 -17.05 -11.12 5.93
CA PRO A 788 -18.41 -10.96 5.42
C PRO A 788 -19.44 -10.76 6.54
N LEU A 789 -19.28 -11.48 7.66
CA LEU A 789 -20.17 -11.38 8.80
C LEU A 789 -19.99 -10.07 9.55
N ALA A 790 -18.74 -9.63 9.73
CA ALA A 790 -18.43 -8.33 10.32
C ALA A 790 -19.11 -7.17 9.56
N ARG A 791 -19.09 -7.21 8.22
CA ARG A 791 -19.82 -6.24 7.39
C ARG A 791 -21.33 -6.32 7.58
N HIS A 792 -21.88 -7.53 7.61
CA HIS A 792 -23.32 -7.71 7.81
C HIS A 792 -23.80 -7.18 9.17
N LEU A 793 -23.04 -7.41 10.24
CA LEU A 793 -23.34 -6.91 11.59
C LEU A 793 -23.19 -5.39 11.70
N ALA A 794 -22.23 -4.80 10.98
CA ALA A 794 -22.11 -3.34 10.90
C ALA A 794 -23.33 -2.69 10.22
N GLU A 795 -23.92 -3.35 9.22
CA GLU A 795 -25.13 -2.89 8.52
C GLU A 795 -26.42 -3.21 9.30
N HIS A 796 -26.41 -4.26 10.13
CA HIS A 796 -27.56 -4.77 10.87
C HIS A 796 -27.14 -5.07 12.32
N PRO A 797 -26.92 -4.04 13.16
CA PRO A 797 -26.47 -4.23 14.52
C PRO A 797 -27.52 -5.01 15.33
N VAL A 798 -27.05 -6.03 16.06
CA VAL A 798 -27.84 -6.84 16.99
C VAL A 798 -27.23 -6.67 18.38
N SER A 799 -28.05 -6.71 19.43
CA SER A 799 -27.58 -6.63 20.81
C SER A 799 -26.53 -7.72 21.11
N GLY A 800 -25.37 -7.31 21.64
CA GLY A 800 -24.25 -8.21 21.93
C GLY A 800 -23.36 -8.55 20.72
N SER A 801 -23.61 -7.97 19.54
CA SER A 801 -22.84 -8.25 18.31
C SER A 801 -21.36 -7.86 18.39
N GLU A 802 -20.97 -6.98 19.30
CA GLU A 802 -19.57 -6.65 19.64
C GLU A 802 -18.75 -7.87 20.08
N ASP A 803 -19.40 -8.86 20.69
CA ASP A 803 -18.78 -10.11 21.12
C ASP A 803 -18.81 -11.21 20.05
N ALA A 804 -19.37 -10.95 18.86
CA ALA A 804 -19.52 -11.94 17.80
C ALA A 804 -18.18 -12.57 17.38
N LEU A 805 -17.10 -11.80 17.32
CA LEU A 805 -15.76 -12.31 17.00
C LEU A 805 -15.25 -13.26 18.11
N SER A 806 -15.31 -12.81 19.36
CA SER A 806 -14.81 -13.59 20.50
C SER A 806 -15.63 -14.87 20.67
N GLY A 807 -16.96 -14.78 20.55
CA GLY A 807 -17.86 -15.92 20.55
C GLY A 807 -17.58 -16.91 19.41
N MET A 808 -17.38 -16.42 18.18
CA MET A 808 -16.99 -17.27 17.04
C MET A 808 -15.69 -18.03 17.34
N LEU A 809 -14.65 -17.33 17.78
CA LEU A 809 -13.33 -17.93 18.02
C LEU A 809 -13.37 -18.91 19.20
N MET A 810 -14.10 -18.60 20.27
CA MET A 810 -14.30 -19.49 21.41
C MET A 810 -15.00 -20.79 21.00
N MET A 811 -16.04 -20.70 20.16
CA MET A 811 -16.67 -21.88 19.56
C MET A 811 -15.74 -22.61 18.61
N THR A 812 -14.96 -21.90 17.79
CA THR A 812 -14.01 -22.51 16.84
C THR A 812 -12.93 -23.32 17.58
N VAL A 813 -12.41 -22.79 18.68
CA VAL A 813 -11.46 -23.48 19.58
C VAL A 813 -12.16 -24.61 20.37
N GLY A 814 -13.44 -24.46 20.73
CA GLY A 814 -14.22 -25.51 21.39
C GLY A 814 -14.56 -26.71 20.50
N PHE A 815 -14.98 -26.45 19.26
CA PHE A 815 -15.34 -27.46 18.27
C PHE A 815 -14.12 -28.16 17.67
N SER A 816 -12.94 -27.54 17.72
CA SER A 816 -11.70 -28.14 17.20
C SER A 816 -11.13 -29.25 18.09
N GLU A 817 -11.65 -29.38 19.32
CA GLU A 817 -11.29 -30.42 20.29
C GLU A 817 -9.80 -30.44 20.67
N LEU A 818 -9.17 -29.27 20.70
CA LEU A 818 -7.74 -29.15 21.01
C LEU A 818 -7.42 -29.62 22.43
N GLY A 819 -6.38 -30.44 22.56
CA GLY A 819 -5.82 -30.82 23.86
C GLY A 819 -5.04 -29.68 24.51
N ARG A 820 -4.69 -29.84 25.79
CA ARG A 820 -3.93 -28.84 26.56
C ARG A 820 -2.57 -28.52 25.91
N GLU A 821 -1.89 -29.53 25.37
CA GLU A 821 -0.61 -29.33 24.65
C GLU A 821 -0.78 -28.54 23.35
N GLU A 822 -1.83 -28.83 22.56
CA GLU A 822 -2.13 -28.11 21.32
C GLU A 822 -2.47 -26.64 21.58
N LEU A 823 -3.27 -26.37 22.63
CA LEU A 823 -3.57 -25.01 23.08
C LEU A 823 -2.30 -24.29 23.57
N GLY A 824 -1.42 -24.99 24.28
CA GLY A 824 -0.11 -24.47 24.69
C GLY A 824 0.72 -24.00 23.52
N ARG A 825 0.84 -24.83 22.47
CA ARG A 825 1.61 -24.45 21.28
C ARG A 825 1.02 -23.26 20.54
N MET A 826 -0.31 -23.17 20.46
CA MET A 826 -0.99 -22.02 19.86
C MET A 826 -0.71 -20.76 20.67
N PHE A 827 -0.80 -20.84 21.99
CA PHE A 827 -0.48 -19.76 22.91
C PHE A 827 0.98 -19.32 22.76
N ASP A 828 1.95 -20.24 22.82
CA ASP A 828 3.39 -19.94 22.67
C ASP A 828 3.71 -19.30 21.31
N SER A 829 3.03 -19.72 20.25
CA SER A 829 3.19 -19.11 18.92
C SER A 829 2.65 -17.69 18.85
N LEU A 830 1.52 -17.42 19.51
CA LEU A 830 0.89 -16.09 19.56
C LEU A 830 1.63 -15.13 20.51
N ASP A 831 2.07 -15.64 21.66
CA ASP A 831 2.74 -14.88 22.72
C ASP A 831 4.24 -14.68 22.42
N GLY A 832 4.83 -15.55 21.60
CA GLY A 832 6.26 -15.54 21.26
C GLY A 832 6.65 -14.72 20.03
N GLY A 833 7.92 -14.84 19.64
CA GLY A 833 8.50 -14.07 18.53
C GLY A 833 7.87 -14.34 17.15
N LEU A 834 7.29 -15.52 16.94
CA LEU A 834 6.57 -15.84 15.70
C LEU A 834 5.33 -14.97 15.52
N GLY A 835 4.53 -14.82 16.57
CA GLY A 835 3.35 -13.94 16.61
C GLY A 835 3.74 -12.50 16.32
N GLN A 836 4.81 -12.01 16.94
CA GLN A 836 5.35 -10.66 16.72
C GLN A 836 5.85 -10.43 15.28
N GLN A 837 6.52 -11.42 14.69
CA GLN A 837 7.02 -11.31 13.31
C GLN A 837 5.86 -11.27 12.30
N VAL A 838 4.86 -12.15 12.46
CA VAL A 838 3.71 -12.21 11.55
C VAL A 838 2.80 -10.99 11.74
N SER A 839 2.56 -10.54 12.97
CA SER A 839 1.81 -9.30 13.20
C SER A 839 2.53 -8.08 12.64
N GLY A 840 3.87 -8.04 12.74
CA GLY A 840 4.67 -6.97 12.15
C GLY A 840 4.56 -6.88 10.63
N ALA A 841 4.51 -8.03 9.94
CA ALA A 841 4.23 -8.07 8.51
C ALA A 841 2.81 -7.53 8.17
N PHE A 842 1.80 -7.88 8.98
CA PHE A 842 0.44 -7.35 8.80
C PHE A 842 0.36 -5.84 9.07
N ASN A 843 1.06 -5.35 10.09
CA ASN A 843 1.15 -3.92 10.40
C ASN A 843 1.85 -3.14 9.30
N TYR A 844 2.96 -3.64 8.75
CA TYR A 844 3.62 -3.04 7.61
C TYR A 844 2.67 -2.87 6.43
N CYS A 845 1.94 -3.94 6.05
CA CYS A 845 0.95 -3.86 4.98
C CYS A 845 -0.19 -2.89 5.27
N ARG A 846 -0.59 -2.74 6.54
CA ARG A 846 -1.61 -1.77 6.96
C ARG A 846 -1.18 -0.31 6.72
N GLU A 847 0.12 -0.05 6.79
CA GLU A 847 0.73 1.27 6.60
C GLU A 847 0.96 1.57 5.11
N VAL A 848 1.42 0.60 4.33
CA VAL A 848 1.78 0.82 2.92
C VAL A 848 0.66 0.57 1.91
N ASP A 849 -0.44 -0.09 2.32
CA ASP A 849 -1.59 -0.41 1.47
C ASP A 849 -2.92 -0.16 2.20
N ASP A 850 -3.50 1.02 1.96
CA ASP A 850 -4.80 1.45 2.50
C ASP A 850 -5.92 0.41 2.24
N SER A 851 -5.86 -0.30 1.11
CA SER A 851 -6.89 -1.26 0.71
C SER A 851 -6.79 -2.59 1.48
N ALA A 852 -5.61 -2.92 2.01
CA ALA A 852 -5.37 -4.09 2.84
C ALA A 852 -5.68 -3.85 4.32
N ARG A 853 -5.73 -2.57 4.76
CA ARG A 853 -5.93 -2.15 6.15
C ARG A 853 -7.05 -2.87 6.90
N PRO A 854 -8.29 -3.02 6.39
CA PRO A 854 -9.36 -3.68 7.15
C PRO A 854 -9.08 -5.16 7.43
N THR A 855 -8.47 -5.86 6.48
CA THR A 855 -8.18 -7.30 6.62
C THR A 855 -7.00 -7.54 7.54
N MET A 856 -5.96 -6.71 7.47
CA MET A 856 -4.80 -6.78 8.36
C MET A 856 -5.17 -6.39 9.80
N PHE A 857 -6.08 -5.44 9.97
CA PHE A 857 -6.66 -5.11 11.27
C PHE A 857 -7.47 -6.29 11.85
N ALA A 858 -8.32 -6.93 11.04
CA ALA A 858 -9.06 -8.11 11.48
C ALA A 858 -8.12 -9.29 11.85
N ALA A 859 -7.05 -9.50 11.08
CA ALA A 859 -6.06 -10.55 11.33
C ALA A 859 -5.34 -10.35 12.68
N THR A 860 -4.85 -9.14 12.96
CA THR A 860 -4.21 -8.81 14.25
C THR A 860 -5.19 -8.90 15.42
N ARG A 861 -6.46 -8.51 15.22
CA ARG A 861 -7.50 -8.71 16.24
C ARG A 861 -7.79 -10.18 16.53
N ILE A 862 -7.85 -11.03 15.50
CA ILE A 862 -8.03 -12.47 15.66
C ILE A 862 -6.87 -13.10 16.44
N MET A 863 -5.63 -12.68 16.16
CA MET A 863 -4.46 -13.14 16.92
C MET A 863 -4.61 -12.82 18.42
N GLU A 864 -5.00 -11.60 18.75
CA GLU A 864 -5.22 -11.18 20.15
C GLU A 864 -6.33 -11.99 20.83
N GLU A 865 -7.48 -12.15 20.19
CA GLU A 865 -8.58 -12.95 20.74
C GLU A 865 -8.19 -14.42 20.93
N LEU A 866 -7.48 -15.02 19.97
CA LEU A 866 -6.99 -16.39 20.10
C LEU A 866 -5.96 -16.54 21.22
N ARG A 867 -5.12 -15.52 21.46
CA ARG A 867 -4.15 -15.50 22.56
C ARG A 867 -4.87 -15.51 23.91
N MET A 868 -5.89 -14.67 24.06
CA MET A 868 -6.74 -14.61 25.26
C MET A 868 -7.49 -15.92 25.50
N ILE A 869 -8.14 -16.47 24.46
CA ILE A 869 -8.90 -17.72 24.56
C ILE A 869 -7.99 -18.90 24.90
N ALA A 870 -6.81 -19.00 24.28
CA ALA A 870 -5.85 -20.05 24.57
C ALA A 870 -5.33 -19.95 26.00
N GLY A 871 -4.90 -18.76 26.43
CA GLY A 871 -4.42 -18.52 27.79
C GLY A 871 -5.44 -18.86 28.87
N SER A 872 -6.69 -18.38 28.70
CA SER A 872 -7.79 -18.68 29.61
C SER A 872 -8.02 -20.19 29.75
N ARG A 873 -8.09 -20.94 28.64
CA ARG A 873 -8.25 -22.41 28.68
C ARG A 873 -7.06 -23.17 29.26
N LEU A 874 -5.88 -22.56 29.27
CA LEU A 874 -4.68 -23.11 29.91
C LEU A 874 -4.59 -22.79 31.41
N GLY A 875 -5.43 -21.86 31.91
CA GLY A 875 -5.35 -21.29 33.24
C GLY A 875 -4.23 -20.25 33.39
N ILE A 876 -3.79 -19.66 32.27
CA ILE A 876 -2.78 -18.60 32.24
C ILE A 876 -3.52 -17.27 32.29
N ARG A 877 -3.18 -16.42 33.25
CA ARG A 877 -3.71 -15.07 33.30
C ARG A 877 -2.99 -14.23 32.25
N VAL A 878 -3.69 -13.94 31.16
CA VAL A 878 -3.21 -13.07 30.08
C VAL A 878 -3.81 -11.69 30.32
N GLU A 879 -2.96 -10.68 30.50
CA GLU A 879 -3.42 -9.30 30.53
C GLU A 879 -3.63 -8.80 29.11
N ARG A 880 -4.76 -8.12 28.88
CA ARG A 880 -5.07 -7.51 27.59
C ARG A 880 -4.23 -6.24 27.47
N GLU A 881 -2.98 -6.40 27.06
CA GLU A 881 -2.07 -5.28 26.83
C GLU A 881 -2.48 -4.54 25.55
N PRO A 882 -2.90 -3.27 25.65
CA PRO A 882 -3.04 -2.45 24.45
C PRO A 882 -1.67 -2.47 23.76
N PHE A 883 -1.65 -2.84 22.48
CA PHE A 883 -0.44 -2.84 21.66
C PHE A 883 0.48 -4.07 21.73
N PHE A 884 0.04 -5.20 22.30
CA PHE A 884 0.88 -6.41 22.32
C PHE A 884 1.48 -6.79 20.95
N PHE A 885 0.69 -6.67 19.87
CA PHE A 885 1.12 -6.95 18.49
C PHE A 885 1.64 -5.72 17.72
N GLN A 886 2.16 -4.68 18.39
CA GLN A 886 2.67 -3.47 17.72
C GLN A 886 4.08 -3.57 17.15
N HIS A 887 4.72 -4.74 17.15
CA HIS A 887 6.03 -4.86 16.51
C HIS A 887 5.97 -4.31 15.09
N THR A 888 6.68 -3.22 14.83
CA THR A 888 6.65 -2.52 13.55
C THR A 888 7.80 -3.05 12.71
N VAL A 889 7.47 -3.72 11.62
CA VAL A 889 8.46 -4.00 10.58
C VAL A 889 8.66 -2.71 9.81
N SER A 890 9.85 -2.11 9.91
CA SER A 890 10.17 -0.85 9.24
C SER A 890 10.58 -1.05 7.78
N GLU A 891 11.01 -2.27 7.41
CA GLU A 891 11.58 -2.58 6.10
C GLU A 891 11.03 -3.88 5.50
N VAL A 892 10.76 -3.89 4.20
CA VAL A 892 10.26 -5.09 3.45
C VAL A 892 11.18 -6.31 3.62
N GLY A 893 12.48 -6.10 3.82
CA GLY A 893 13.48 -7.17 3.92
C GLY A 893 13.35 -8.05 5.17
N ASP A 894 12.66 -7.57 6.20
CA ASP A 894 12.40 -8.34 7.43
C ASP A 894 11.19 -9.27 7.29
N ILE A 895 10.44 -9.14 6.20
CA ILE A 895 9.28 -10.00 5.90
C ILE A 895 9.75 -11.20 5.07
N GLY A 896 9.42 -12.41 5.52
CA GLY A 896 9.70 -13.63 4.75
C GLY A 896 8.88 -13.70 3.46
N GLY A 897 9.49 -14.12 2.36
CA GLY A 897 8.83 -14.18 1.05
C GLY A 897 7.57 -15.07 1.02
N GLU A 898 7.48 -16.10 1.87
CA GLU A 898 6.29 -16.93 1.97
C GLU A 898 5.13 -16.24 2.72
N VAL A 899 5.43 -15.35 3.66
CA VAL A 899 4.43 -14.47 4.30
C VAL A 899 3.90 -13.48 3.28
N MET A 900 4.79 -12.87 2.47
CA MET A 900 4.38 -12.00 1.36
C MET A 900 3.45 -12.70 0.37
N VAL A 901 3.73 -13.96 0.03
CA VAL A 901 2.85 -14.78 -0.83
C VAL A 901 1.46 -14.97 -0.22
N ASN A 902 1.38 -15.26 1.09
CA ASN A 902 0.10 -15.44 1.77
C ASN A 902 -0.71 -14.13 1.81
N ILE A 903 -0.05 -12.99 2.04
CA ILE A 903 -0.68 -11.68 1.96
C ILE A 903 -1.16 -11.40 0.52
N ASN A 904 -0.34 -11.69 -0.49
CA ASN A 904 -0.71 -11.51 -1.90
C ASN A 904 -1.91 -12.37 -2.35
N LYS A 905 -2.18 -13.52 -1.69
CA LYS A 905 -3.38 -14.32 -1.97
C LYS A 905 -4.67 -13.59 -1.58
N LEU A 906 -4.63 -12.73 -0.57
CA LEU A 906 -5.77 -11.93 -0.15
C LEU A 906 -5.95 -10.71 -1.03
N ARG A 907 -4.85 -10.03 -1.34
CA ARG A 907 -4.81 -8.85 -2.19
C ARG A 907 -3.66 -8.97 -3.17
N ARG A 908 -4.01 -9.11 -4.45
CA ARG A 908 -3.00 -9.22 -5.51
C ARG A 908 -2.13 -7.96 -5.51
N ASN A 909 -0.82 -8.16 -5.63
CA ASN A 909 0.19 -7.12 -5.85
C ASN A 909 0.54 -6.23 -4.66
N THR A 910 0.23 -6.61 -3.41
CA THR A 910 0.77 -5.90 -2.23
C THR A 910 2.30 -5.95 -2.20
N PHE A 911 2.88 -7.10 -2.57
CA PHE A 911 4.31 -7.27 -2.81
C PHE A 911 4.58 -7.62 -4.27
N SER A 912 5.67 -7.14 -4.86
CA SER A 912 6.08 -7.52 -6.21
C SER A 912 6.67 -8.95 -6.23
N GLU A 913 6.65 -9.61 -7.39
CA GLU A 913 7.34 -10.91 -7.57
C GLU A 913 8.85 -10.82 -7.27
N LEU A 914 9.44 -9.64 -7.50
CA LEU A 914 10.83 -9.36 -7.13
C LEU A 914 11.01 -9.38 -5.61
N ASP A 915 10.13 -8.70 -4.87
CA ASP A 915 10.19 -8.67 -3.39
C ASP A 915 10.01 -10.06 -2.79
N ILE A 916 9.05 -10.83 -3.32
CA ILE A 916 8.83 -12.23 -2.91
C ILE A 916 10.09 -13.07 -3.17
N SER A 917 10.69 -12.94 -4.35
CA SER A 917 11.88 -13.72 -4.73
C SER A 917 13.11 -13.33 -3.91
N LEU A 918 13.28 -12.04 -3.61
CA LEU A 918 14.35 -11.55 -2.75
C LEU A 918 14.12 -11.91 -1.27
N GLY A 919 12.87 -11.89 -0.80
CA GLY A 919 12.48 -12.33 0.55
C GLY A 919 12.59 -13.84 0.77
N ARG A 920 12.91 -14.61 -0.28
CA ARG A 920 13.27 -16.04 -0.21
C ARG A 920 14.79 -16.28 -0.14
N VAL A 921 15.61 -15.24 -0.22
CA VAL A 921 17.07 -15.38 -0.16
C VAL A 921 17.50 -15.68 1.26
N VAL A 922 18.31 -16.73 1.43
CA VAL A 922 18.87 -17.13 2.73
C VAL A 922 20.38 -16.85 2.76
N PRO A 923 20.93 -16.18 3.80
CA PRO A 923 20.21 -15.50 4.88
C PRO A 923 19.44 -14.27 4.37
N ASN A 924 18.46 -13.81 5.16
CA ASN A 924 17.61 -12.66 4.82
C ASN A 924 18.42 -11.43 4.44
N LEU A 925 17.92 -10.69 3.46
CA LEU A 925 18.52 -9.47 2.95
C LEU A 925 18.05 -8.27 3.78
N ASN A 926 18.98 -7.41 4.19
CA ASN A 926 18.60 -6.11 4.78
C ASN A 926 18.12 -5.12 3.69
N ALA A 927 17.48 -3.99 4.06
CA ALA A 927 16.95 -3.07 3.04
C ALA A 927 18.01 -2.55 2.07
N ALA A 928 19.21 -2.23 2.52
CA ALA A 928 20.26 -1.74 1.63
C ALA A 928 20.64 -2.77 0.55
N GLN A 929 20.67 -4.06 0.92
CA GLN A 929 20.90 -5.16 -0.01
C GLN A 929 19.73 -5.36 -0.96
N MET A 930 18.49 -5.29 -0.46
CA MET A 930 17.29 -5.36 -1.31
C MET A 930 17.27 -4.22 -2.33
N GLU A 931 17.52 -2.99 -1.89
CA GLU A 931 17.48 -1.81 -2.75
C GLU A 931 18.59 -1.86 -3.82
N THR A 932 19.78 -2.34 -3.45
CA THR A 932 20.86 -2.60 -4.41
C THR A 932 20.39 -3.58 -5.50
N LEU A 933 19.74 -4.68 -5.12
CA LEU A 933 19.27 -5.69 -6.06
C LEU A 933 18.08 -5.20 -6.89
N ARG A 934 17.17 -4.39 -6.33
CA ARG A 934 16.10 -3.71 -7.07
C ARG A 934 16.65 -2.76 -8.13
N GLY A 935 17.66 -1.97 -7.77
CA GLY A 935 18.33 -1.07 -8.73
C GLY A 935 18.98 -1.84 -9.89
N ILE A 936 19.61 -2.99 -9.61
CA ILE A 936 20.16 -3.86 -10.66
C ILE A 936 19.04 -4.48 -11.51
N ALA A 937 17.96 -4.95 -10.89
CA ALA A 937 16.80 -5.51 -11.59
C ALA A 937 16.19 -4.50 -12.58
N GLY A 938 15.94 -3.26 -12.11
CA GLY A 938 15.41 -2.19 -12.94
C GLY A 938 16.30 -1.88 -14.15
N ARG A 939 17.63 -1.84 -13.95
CA ARG A 939 18.60 -1.63 -15.04
C ARG A 939 18.56 -2.75 -16.09
N LEU A 940 18.33 -3.99 -15.69
CA LEU A 940 18.18 -5.10 -16.63
C LEU A 940 16.87 -4.96 -17.42
N GLU A 941 15.76 -4.65 -16.74
CA GLU A 941 14.42 -4.60 -17.33
C GLU A 941 14.27 -3.52 -18.42
N VAL A 942 15.02 -2.41 -18.33
CA VAL A 942 15.06 -1.33 -19.34
C VAL A 942 15.26 -1.87 -20.76
N SER A 943 16.11 -2.89 -20.92
CA SER A 943 16.45 -3.44 -22.23
C SER A 943 15.87 -4.84 -22.49
N MET A 944 15.31 -5.51 -21.47
CA MET A 944 14.72 -6.84 -21.65
C MET A 944 13.39 -6.78 -22.41
N PRO A 945 13.12 -7.75 -23.32
CA PRO A 945 11.81 -7.94 -23.93
C PRO A 945 10.71 -8.12 -22.88
N GLN A 946 9.57 -7.49 -23.09
CA GLN A 946 8.47 -7.45 -22.11
C GLN A 946 8.02 -8.86 -21.70
N GLU A 947 7.97 -9.80 -22.64
CA GLU A 947 7.52 -11.17 -22.44
C GLU A 947 8.46 -11.99 -21.57
N LEU A 948 9.70 -11.50 -21.35
CA LEU A 948 10.74 -12.20 -20.61
C LEU A 948 11.11 -11.50 -19.30
N ARG A 949 10.54 -10.33 -19.00
CA ARG A 949 10.80 -9.60 -17.74
C ARG A 949 10.38 -10.38 -16.50
N PHE A 950 9.44 -11.32 -16.62
CA PHE A 950 9.05 -12.21 -15.53
C PHE A 950 10.22 -13.09 -15.02
N LEU A 951 11.32 -13.20 -15.77
CA LEU A 951 12.52 -13.93 -15.36
C LEU A 951 13.46 -13.12 -14.45
N THR A 952 13.31 -11.79 -14.41
CA THR A 952 14.18 -10.91 -13.62
C THR A 952 14.20 -11.28 -12.13
N PRO A 953 13.06 -11.51 -11.45
CA PRO A 953 13.05 -11.90 -10.04
C PRO A 953 13.91 -13.13 -9.74
N PHE A 954 13.82 -14.16 -10.58
CA PHE A 954 14.56 -15.40 -10.41
C PHE A 954 16.06 -15.23 -10.68
N LEU A 955 16.42 -14.42 -11.69
CA LEU A 955 17.81 -14.05 -11.95
C LEU A 955 18.42 -13.31 -10.75
N MET A 956 17.67 -12.40 -10.13
CA MET A 956 18.13 -11.67 -8.95
C MET A 956 18.26 -12.60 -7.74
N GLN A 957 17.25 -13.43 -7.46
CA GLN A 957 17.29 -14.40 -6.38
C GLN A 957 18.52 -15.33 -6.49
N GLY A 958 18.71 -15.94 -7.66
CA GLY A 958 19.80 -16.90 -7.85
C GLY A 958 21.19 -16.27 -7.81
N ASN A 959 21.33 -15.00 -8.18
CA ASN A 959 22.63 -14.32 -8.25
C ASN A 959 22.83 -13.27 -7.14
N ALA A 960 21.94 -13.17 -6.16
CA ALA A 960 21.96 -12.16 -5.10
C ALA A 960 23.33 -12.12 -4.40
N ARG A 961 23.85 -13.27 -3.96
CA ARG A 961 25.15 -13.36 -3.29
C ARG A 961 26.31 -12.86 -4.16
N SER A 962 26.37 -13.28 -5.43
CA SER A 962 27.43 -12.86 -6.37
C SER A 962 27.37 -11.38 -6.71
N LEU A 963 26.17 -10.83 -6.88
CA LEU A 963 25.94 -9.42 -7.15
C LEU A 963 26.31 -8.56 -5.94
N LEU A 964 25.89 -8.96 -4.74
CA LEU A 964 26.25 -8.26 -3.51
C LEU A 964 27.75 -8.36 -3.20
N ALA A 965 28.39 -9.50 -3.49
CA ALA A 965 29.84 -9.64 -3.38
C ALA A 965 30.57 -8.72 -4.36
N ALA A 966 30.09 -8.62 -5.60
CA ALA A 966 30.63 -7.68 -6.58
C ALA A 966 30.46 -6.22 -6.12
N GLN A 967 29.31 -5.87 -5.53
CA GLN A 967 29.03 -4.53 -5.00
C GLN A 967 29.95 -4.18 -3.82
N ARG A 968 30.26 -5.15 -2.96
CA ARG A 968 31.26 -4.95 -1.89
C ARG A 968 32.66 -4.76 -2.48
N ALA A 969 33.01 -5.52 -3.51
CA ALA A 969 34.31 -5.39 -4.19
C ALA A 969 34.46 -4.07 -4.97
N SER A 970 33.36 -3.42 -5.37
CA SER A 970 33.38 -2.07 -5.94
C SER A 970 33.43 -0.94 -4.89
N GLY A 971 33.52 -1.28 -3.60
CA GLY A 971 33.54 -0.29 -2.52
C GLY A 971 32.21 0.43 -2.33
N GLY A 972 31.08 -0.22 -2.67
CA GLY A 972 29.74 0.36 -2.57
C GLY A 972 29.33 1.23 -3.75
N GLN A 973 30.20 1.42 -4.76
CA GLN A 973 29.86 2.10 -6.00
C GLN A 973 28.96 1.22 -6.89
N PRO A 974 28.01 1.81 -7.65
CA PRO A 974 27.15 1.06 -8.57
C PRO A 974 27.95 0.18 -9.54
N LEU A 975 27.57 -1.09 -9.69
CA LEU A 975 28.23 -2.00 -10.62
C LEU A 975 28.09 -1.52 -12.07
N SER A 976 29.16 -1.59 -12.86
CA SER A 976 29.09 -1.44 -14.32
C SER A 976 28.41 -2.65 -14.99
N ALA A 977 27.89 -2.49 -16.21
CA ALA A 977 27.39 -3.60 -17.03
C ALA A 977 28.37 -4.79 -17.12
N PHE A 978 29.68 -4.52 -17.22
CA PHE A 978 30.71 -5.55 -17.26
C PHE A 978 30.81 -6.33 -15.94
N GLN A 979 30.70 -5.64 -14.80
CA GLN A 979 30.70 -6.26 -13.48
C GLN A 979 29.43 -7.07 -13.23
N ILE A 980 28.26 -6.55 -13.59
CA ILE A 980 26.98 -7.29 -13.51
C ILE A 980 27.05 -8.54 -14.38
N TRP A 981 27.51 -8.41 -15.63
CA TRP A 981 27.69 -9.55 -16.53
C TRP A 981 28.59 -10.61 -15.92
N LYS A 982 29.75 -10.21 -15.38
CA LYS A 982 30.71 -11.13 -14.76
C LYS A 982 30.13 -11.80 -13.51
N ALA A 983 29.40 -11.05 -12.68
CA ALA A 983 28.79 -11.56 -11.47
C ALA A 983 27.68 -12.59 -11.76
N VAL A 984 26.86 -12.34 -12.79
CA VAL A 984 25.77 -13.25 -13.19
C VAL A 984 26.29 -14.43 -14.02
N THR A 985 27.20 -14.21 -14.97
CA THR A 985 27.59 -15.28 -15.92
C THR A 985 28.82 -16.07 -15.49
N GLY A 986 29.65 -15.52 -14.59
CA GLY A 986 30.98 -16.03 -14.28
C GLY A 986 32.03 -15.77 -15.39
N HIS A 987 31.63 -15.20 -16.53
CA HIS A 987 32.48 -15.01 -17.70
C HIS A 987 32.76 -13.53 -17.96
N SER A 988 33.82 -13.25 -18.73
CA SER A 988 34.09 -11.89 -19.20
C SER A 988 32.99 -11.42 -20.15
N ALA A 989 32.54 -10.18 -19.96
CA ALA A 989 31.55 -9.59 -20.85
C ALA A 989 32.12 -9.36 -22.26
N PRO A 990 31.28 -9.40 -23.31
CA PRO A 990 31.69 -8.99 -24.64
C PRO A 990 32.19 -7.54 -24.61
N TRP A 991 33.31 -7.25 -25.27
CA TRP A 991 33.85 -5.88 -25.33
C TRP A 991 32.89 -4.87 -26.00
N THR A 992 31.91 -5.37 -26.78
CA THR A 992 30.84 -4.57 -27.39
C THR A 992 29.64 -4.34 -26.48
N LEU A 993 29.66 -4.80 -25.22
CA LEU A 993 28.53 -4.65 -24.30
C LEU A 993 28.36 -3.18 -23.92
N LYS A 994 27.16 -2.65 -24.18
CA LYS A 994 26.73 -1.32 -23.75
C LYS A 994 25.72 -1.46 -22.62
N GLU A 995 25.66 -0.45 -21.76
CA GLU A 995 24.74 -0.39 -20.62
C GLU A 995 23.28 -0.57 -21.07
N ASN A 996 22.85 0.16 -22.10
CA ASN A 996 21.47 0.13 -22.62
C ASN A 996 21.08 -1.19 -23.30
N ASP A 997 22.02 -2.11 -23.51
CA ASP A 997 21.77 -3.45 -24.08
C ASP A 997 21.96 -4.57 -23.05
N LEU A 998 22.30 -4.23 -21.80
CA LEU A 998 22.75 -5.19 -20.79
C LEU A 998 21.74 -6.31 -20.56
N GLY A 999 20.50 -5.97 -20.21
CA GLY A 999 19.43 -6.94 -19.94
C GLY A 999 19.13 -7.86 -21.12
N ARG A 1000 18.90 -7.29 -22.31
CA ARG A 1000 18.66 -8.07 -23.54
C ARG A 1000 19.79 -9.06 -23.82
N ARG A 1001 21.04 -8.58 -23.78
CA ARG A 1001 22.21 -9.40 -24.14
C ARG A 1001 22.56 -10.41 -23.06
N LEU A 1002 22.44 -10.03 -21.79
CA LEU A 1002 22.68 -10.92 -20.66
C LEU A 1002 21.70 -12.08 -20.68
N LEU A 1003 20.39 -11.79 -20.77
CA LEU A 1003 19.37 -12.82 -20.81
C LEU A 1003 19.51 -13.70 -22.07
N GLY A 1004 19.71 -13.09 -23.23
CA GLY A 1004 19.95 -13.84 -24.47
C GLY A 1004 21.17 -14.76 -24.39
N HIS A 1005 22.26 -14.30 -23.75
CA HIS A 1005 23.44 -15.13 -23.51
C HIS A 1005 23.15 -16.28 -22.55
N VAL A 1006 22.50 -15.99 -21.44
CA VAL A 1006 22.11 -16.95 -20.40
C VAL A 1006 21.23 -18.07 -20.99
N LEU A 1007 20.14 -17.70 -21.68
CA LEU A 1007 19.21 -18.66 -22.29
C LEU A 1007 19.89 -19.50 -23.38
N SER A 1008 20.60 -18.86 -24.33
CA SER A 1008 21.23 -19.58 -25.45
C SER A 1008 22.39 -20.47 -25.02
N THR A 1009 23.15 -20.07 -24.00
CA THR A 1009 24.27 -20.86 -23.47
C THR A 1009 23.77 -22.07 -22.71
N TYR A 1010 22.69 -21.91 -21.93
CA TYR A 1010 22.08 -23.04 -21.22
C TYR A 1010 21.40 -24.03 -22.19
N ASP A 1011 20.64 -23.54 -23.18
CA ASP A 1011 20.04 -24.41 -24.21
C ASP A 1011 21.09 -25.23 -24.97
N ARG A 1012 22.24 -24.61 -25.32
CA ARG A 1012 23.36 -25.32 -25.95
C ARG A 1012 23.94 -26.39 -25.02
N ALA A 1013 24.09 -26.09 -23.73
CA ALA A 1013 24.59 -27.06 -22.76
C ALA A 1013 23.63 -28.24 -22.58
N LEU A 1014 22.31 -27.99 -22.57
CA LEU A 1014 21.30 -29.05 -22.58
C LEU A 1014 21.39 -29.92 -23.83
N GLY A 1015 21.55 -29.32 -25.01
CA GLY A 1015 21.72 -30.05 -26.27
C GLY A 1015 22.96 -30.96 -26.30
N ILE A 1016 24.02 -30.61 -25.58
CA ILE A 1016 25.22 -31.45 -25.42
C ILE A 1016 25.00 -32.55 -24.38
N SER A 1017 24.38 -32.20 -23.26
CA SER A 1017 24.31 -33.05 -22.07
C SER A 1017 23.15 -34.06 -22.12
N CYS A 1018 22.11 -33.73 -22.90
CA CYS A 1018 20.93 -34.55 -23.13
C CYS A 1018 20.54 -34.48 -24.62
N PRO A 1019 21.36 -35.06 -25.53
CA PRO A 1019 21.15 -34.94 -26.97
C PRO A 1019 19.79 -35.49 -27.43
N ASP A 1020 19.27 -36.50 -26.72
CA ASP A 1020 17.99 -37.16 -27.02
C ASP A 1020 16.77 -36.44 -26.43
N MET A 1021 16.96 -35.33 -25.69
CA MET A 1021 15.86 -34.55 -25.14
C MET A 1021 15.09 -33.85 -26.25
N ASP A 1022 13.78 -34.06 -26.28
CA ASP A 1022 12.87 -33.41 -27.24
C ASP A 1022 13.03 -31.88 -27.22
N PRO A 1023 13.06 -31.19 -28.37
CA PRO A 1023 13.28 -29.75 -28.44
C PRO A 1023 12.26 -28.91 -27.67
N ALA A 1024 10.98 -29.32 -27.62
CA ALA A 1024 9.96 -28.59 -26.88
C ALA A 1024 10.14 -28.76 -25.36
N LEU A 1025 10.49 -29.97 -24.92
CA LEU A 1025 10.88 -30.25 -23.53
C LEU A 1025 12.15 -29.49 -23.13
N ARG A 1026 13.11 -29.36 -24.04
CA ARG A 1026 14.36 -28.60 -23.81
C ARG A 1026 14.08 -27.12 -23.57
N GLN A 1027 13.23 -26.50 -24.40
CA GLN A 1027 12.86 -25.09 -24.25
C GLN A 1027 12.12 -24.82 -22.92
N ASN A 1028 11.23 -25.73 -22.50
CA ASN A 1028 10.56 -25.62 -21.20
C ASN A 1028 11.52 -25.84 -20.02
N SER A 1029 12.49 -26.76 -20.17
CA SER A 1029 13.50 -27.05 -19.15
C SER A 1029 14.44 -25.87 -18.90
N VAL A 1030 14.72 -25.06 -19.94
CA VAL A 1030 15.47 -23.80 -19.79
C VAL A 1030 14.75 -22.87 -18.82
N LEU A 1031 13.44 -22.67 -19.00
CA LEU A 1031 12.65 -21.78 -18.14
C LEU A 1031 12.50 -22.34 -16.71
N ASP A 1032 12.23 -23.64 -16.58
CA ASP A 1032 12.08 -24.30 -15.27
C ASP A 1032 13.37 -24.29 -14.45
N ALA A 1033 14.54 -24.35 -15.10
CA ALA A 1033 15.82 -24.27 -14.40
C ALA A 1033 16.06 -22.91 -13.76
N PHE A 1034 15.63 -21.81 -14.40
CA PHE A 1034 15.81 -20.45 -13.86
C PHE A 1034 14.94 -20.18 -12.64
N THR A 1035 13.74 -20.76 -12.54
CA THR A 1035 12.83 -20.53 -11.41
C THR A 1035 13.27 -21.21 -10.11
N ARG A 1036 14.32 -22.04 -10.14
CA ARG A 1036 14.85 -22.77 -8.97
C ARG A 1036 15.73 -21.91 -8.05
N GLY A 1037 16.00 -20.66 -8.41
CA GLY A 1037 16.82 -19.76 -7.57
C GLY A 1037 18.30 -20.15 -7.49
N LEU A 1038 18.82 -20.87 -8.49
CA LEU A 1038 20.24 -21.19 -8.60
C LEU A 1038 20.98 -20.15 -9.46
N PRO A 1039 22.23 -19.80 -9.12
CA PRO A 1039 23.04 -18.92 -9.95
C PRO A 1039 23.35 -19.58 -11.28
N PHE A 1040 23.40 -18.79 -12.36
CA PHE A 1040 23.62 -19.30 -13.72
C PHE A 1040 24.92 -20.14 -13.87
N PRO A 1041 26.07 -19.77 -13.27
CA PRO A 1041 27.27 -20.60 -13.33
C PRO A 1041 27.05 -21.99 -12.74
N LYS A 1042 26.20 -22.09 -11.70
CA LYS A 1042 25.86 -23.38 -11.10
C LYS A 1042 24.99 -24.21 -12.03
N LEU A 1043 23.96 -23.61 -12.63
CA LEU A 1043 23.14 -24.30 -13.64
C LEU A 1043 24.00 -24.87 -14.77
N MET A 1044 25.00 -24.11 -15.24
CA MET A 1044 25.95 -24.59 -16.25
C MET A 1044 26.83 -25.73 -15.74
N ASP A 1045 27.31 -25.67 -14.51
CA ASP A 1045 28.10 -26.75 -13.89
C ASP A 1045 27.31 -28.07 -13.84
N LEU A 1046 26.03 -28.01 -13.44
CA LEU A 1046 25.12 -29.16 -13.32
C LEU A 1046 24.86 -29.91 -14.64
N THR A 1047 25.15 -29.29 -15.78
CA THR A 1047 25.07 -29.94 -17.09
C THR A 1047 26.21 -30.95 -17.32
N ARG A 1048 27.33 -30.84 -16.59
CA ARG A 1048 28.55 -31.62 -16.82
C ARG A 1048 28.55 -32.99 -16.12
N PRO A 1049 29.35 -33.95 -16.58
CA PRO A 1049 29.63 -35.19 -15.84
C PRO A 1049 30.34 -34.89 -14.51
N GLY A 1050 30.04 -35.64 -13.45
CA GLY A 1050 30.63 -35.41 -12.12
C GLY A 1050 30.12 -34.15 -11.41
N ALA A 1051 29.11 -33.47 -11.94
CA ALA A 1051 28.60 -32.25 -11.36
C ALA A 1051 27.99 -32.50 -9.97
N ARG A 1052 28.16 -31.53 -9.07
CA ARG A 1052 27.77 -31.66 -7.67
C ARG A 1052 26.92 -30.49 -7.23
N LEU A 1053 25.82 -30.74 -6.53
CA LEU A 1053 24.97 -29.75 -5.88
C LEU A 1053 25.06 -29.94 -4.36
N THR A 1054 25.30 -28.87 -3.62
CA THR A 1054 25.45 -28.89 -2.16
C THR A 1054 24.50 -27.91 -1.49
N GLN A 1055 24.38 -27.99 -0.16
CA GLN A 1055 23.58 -27.04 0.62
C GLN A 1055 23.99 -25.58 0.40
N ASP A 1056 25.29 -25.30 0.26
CA ASP A 1056 25.78 -23.92 0.06
C ASP A 1056 25.35 -23.32 -1.29
N ASP A 1057 25.12 -24.18 -2.28
CA ASP A 1057 24.64 -23.79 -3.61
C ASP A 1057 23.13 -23.48 -3.60
N ILE A 1058 22.39 -24.05 -2.64
CA ILE A 1058 20.94 -23.94 -2.53
C ILE A 1058 20.61 -22.81 -1.56
N GLY A 1059 20.10 -21.70 -2.10
CA GLY A 1059 19.63 -20.56 -1.32
C GLY A 1059 18.25 -20.75 -0.68
N LEU A 1060 17.81 -22.00 -0.46
CA LEU A 1060 16.48 -22.37 0.04
C LEU A 1060 16.60 -23.17 1.33
N ASP A 1061 15.62 -23.04 2.22
CA ASP A 1061 15.50 -23.90 3.39
C ASP A 1061 15.20 -25.35 2.97
N LEU A 1062 16.02 -26.29 3.46
CA LEU A 1062 15.91 -27.73 3.22
C LEU A 1062 15.21 -28.47 4.37
N GLY A 1063 14.59 -27.73 5.29
CA GLY A 1063 13.78 -28.27 6.37
C GLY A 1063 12.65 -29.17 5.87
N MET A 1064 12.27 -30.15 6.70
CA MET A 1064 11.08 -30.95 6.46
C MET A 1064 9.81 -30.11 6.60
N SER A 1065 8.77 -30.51 5.88
CA SER A 1065 7.48 -29.82 5.87
C SER A 1065 6.74 -29.91 7.22
N SER A 1066 5.63 -29.19 7.35
CA SER A 1066 4.76 -29.24 8.52
C SER A 1066 4.40 -30.68 8.91
N LEU A 1067 4.33 -30.94 10.23
CA LEU A 1067 3.85 -32.21 10.80
C LEU A 1067 2.33 -32.39 10.70
N ARG A 1068 1.60 -31.47 10.04
CA ARG A 1068 0.13 -31.49 9.92
C ARG A 1068 -0.41 -32.86 9.51
N ASP A 1069 0.21 -33.49 8.52
CA ASP A 1069 -0.22 -34.76 7.94
C ASP A 1069 0.54 -35.97 8.54
N TYR A 1070 1.24 -35.80 9.66
CA TYR A 1070 2.07 -36.82 10.30
C TYR A 1070 1.52 -37.14 11.69
N ARG A 1071 0.49 -37.98 11.73
CA ARG A 1071 -0.34 -38.21 12.93
C ARG A 1071 -0.47 -39.69 13.28
N PRO A 1072 -0.86 -40.05 14.52
CA PRO A 1072 -1.06 -41.45 14.89
C PRO A 1072 -2.05 -42.21 13.98
N ASP A 1073 -3.10 -41.54 13.51
CA ASP A 1073 -4.17 -42.10 12.67
C ASP A 1073 -3.74 -42.39 11.22
N ASN A 1074 -2.52 -42.03 10.82
CA ASN A 1074 -1.90 -42.49 9.58
C ASN A 1074 -0.50 -43.07 9.79
N ALA A 1075 -0.20 -43.49 11.03
CA ALA A 1075 1.11 -43.95 11.48
C ALA A 1075 2.25 -43.00 11.05
N TYR A 1076 2.04 -41.70 11.23
CA TYR A 1076 3.00 -40.64 10.90
C TYR A 1076 3.46 -40.73 9.44
N GLY A 1077 2.51 -40.87 8.51
CA GLY A 1077 2.75 -40.95 7.07
C GLY A 1077 3.15 -42.33 6.54
N LEU A 1078 3.47 -43.30 7.41
CA LEU A 1078 3.89 -44.64 6.98
C LEU A 1078 2.78 -45.38 6.21
N VAL A 1079 1.51 -45.20 6.56
CA VAL A 1079 0.38 -45.81 5.82
C VAL A 1079 0.41 -45.40 4.35
N THR A 1080 0.80 -44.17 4.05
CA THR A 1080 0.82 -43.67 2.67
C THR A 1080 2.10 -44.09 1.95
N ASP A 1081 3.24 -43.86 2.58
CA ASP A 1081 4.53 -43.84 1.87
C ASP A 1081 5.32 -45.14 2.01
N PHE A 1082 5.14 -45.91 3.09
CA PHE A 1082 5.97 -47.10 3.37
C PHE A 1082 5.99 -48.06 2.18
N ARG A 1083 4.82 -48.46 1.66
CA ARG A 1083 4.71 -49.37 0.52
C ARG A 1083 5.00 -48.74 -0.84
N ARG A 1084 5.02 -47.40 -0.92
CA ARG A 1084 5.32 -46.66 -2.17
C ARG A 1084 6.82 -46.59 -2.43
N ARG A 1085 7.62 -46.59 -1.36
CA ARG A 1085 9.08 -46.57 -1.46
C ARG A 1085 9.63 -47.73 -2.27
N GLY A 1086 10.75 -47.48 -2.94
CA GLY A 1086 11.43 -48.47 -3.78
C GLY A 1086 11.86 -49.69 -2.97
N GLN A 1087 11.83 -50.86 -3.61
CA GLN A 1087 12.04 -52.15 -2.95
C GLN A 1087 13.48 -52.34 -2.43
N ASN A 1088 14.44 -51.54 -2.89
CA ASN A 1088 15.83 -51.58 -2.39
C ASN A 1088 16.06 -50.60 -1.21
N THR A 1089 15.03 -49.85 -0.80
CA THR A 1089 15.10 -48.97 0.37
C THR A 1089 15.35 -49.78 1.64
N VAL A 1090 16.38 -49.39 2.41
CA VAL A 1090 16.62 -49.92 3.76
C VAL A 1090 16.29 -48.86 4.79
N MET A 1091 15.44 -49.20 5.76
CA MET A 1091 15.10 -48.33 6.88
C MET A 1091 15.77 -48.87 8.14
N ARG A 1092 16.71 -48.13 8.72
CA ARG A 1092 17.46 -48.51 9.92
C ARG A 1092 17.23 -47.50 11.03
N MET A 1093 17.06 -47.99 12.25
CA MET A 1093 16.97 -47.19 13.47
C MET A 1093 17.93 -47.76 14.51
N GLU A 1094 18.65 -46.91 15.22
CA GLU A 1094 19.61 -47.30 16.26
C GLU A 1094 19.50 -46.34 17.46
N SER A 1095 19.23 -46.88 18.64
CA SER A 1095 19.20 -46.14 19.90
C SER A 1095 20.61 -45.96 20.48
N ALA A 1096 20.78 -44.98 21.37
CA ALA A 1096 22.09 -44.66 21.96
C ALA A 1096 22.66 -45.82 22.81
N ASP A 1097 21.82 -46.74 23.27
CA ASP A 1097 22.21 -47.95 24.02
C ASP A 1097 22.47 -49.18 23.13
N GLY A 1098 22.51 -49.01 21.81
CA GLY A 1098 22.90 -50.03 20.85
C GLY A 1098 21.78 -51.00 20.44
N ARG A 1099 20.51 -50.72 20.75
CA ARG A 1099 19.38 -51.49 20.20
C ARG A 1099 19.08 -50.98 18.79
N GLY A 1100 19.01 -51.88 17.82
CA GLY A 1100 18.73 -51.54 16.44
C GLY A 1100 17.49 -52.23 15.89
N MET A 1101 16.80 -51.56 14.96
CA MET A 1101 15.77 -52.13 14.10
C MET A 1101 16.13 -51.88 12.64
N GLN A 1102 15.94 -52.88 11.78
CA GLN A 1102 16.10 -52.73 10.33
C GLN A 1102 14.92 -53.37 9.62
N THR A 1103 14.37 -52.67 8.63
CA THR A 1103 13.28 -53.16 7.77
C THR A 1103 13.42 -52.66 6.35
N GLN A 1104 12.61 -53.19 5.44
CA GLN A 1104 12.51 -52.77 4.05
C GLN A 1104 11.02 -52.63 3.67
N PRO A 1105 10.67 -51.66 2.80
CA PRO A 1105 9.35 -51.59 2.19
C PRO A 1105 8.94 -52.90 1.53
N PHE A 1106 7.68 -53.29 1.72
CA PHE A 1106 7.06 -54.40 1.01
C PHE A 1106 5.61 -54.06 0.70
N ASN A 1107 5.00 -54.82 -0.21
CA ASN A 1107 3.62 -54.57 -0.61
C ASN A 1107 2.64 -54.93 0.53
N ILE A 1108 1.83 -53.96 0.95
CA ILE A 1108 0.75 -54.14 1.94
C ILE A 1108 -0.59 -53.90 1.20
N PRO A 1109 -1.52 -54.87 1.19
CA PRO A 1109 -2.84 -54.71 0.57
C PRO A 1109 -3.62 -53.52 1.14
N ASP A 1110 -4.43 -52.85 0.32
CA ASP A 1110 -5.21 -51.67 0.76
C ASP A 1110 -6.06 -51.93 2.01
N ALA A 1111 -6.65 -53.12 2.14
CA ALA A 1111 -7.48 -53.50 3.28
C ALA A 1111 -6.69 -53.64 4.60
N GLU A 1112 -5.39 -53.93 4.52
CA GLU A 1112 -4.50 -54.13 5.67
C GLU A 1112 -3.61 -52.90 5.94
N ASN A 1113 -3.60 -51.95 5.01
CA ASN A 1113 -2.81 -50.72 5.07
C ASN A 1113 -3.47 -49.68 5.99
N VAL A 1114 -3.53 -50.03 7.28
CA VAL A 1114 -4.11 -49.22 8.35
C VAL A 1114 -3.05 -48.98 9.44
N PRO A 1115 -3.19 -47.93 10.28
CA PRO A 1115 -2.17 -47.58 11.29
C PRO A 1115 -1.85 -48.70 12.28
N THR A 1116 -2.81 -49.59 12.53
CA THR A 1116 -2.69 -50.73 13.44
C THR A 1116 -1.96 -51.93 12.83
N HIS A 1117 -1.46 -51.84 11.59
CA HIS A 1117 -0.68 -52.90 10.98
C HIS A 1117 0.58 -53.21 11.84
N PRO A 1118 0.94 -54.49 12.04
CA PRO A 1118 2.03 -54.87 12.95
C PRO A 1118 3.38 -54.21 12.64
N MET A 1119 3.69 -54.02 11.36
CA MET A 1119 4.93 -53.36 10.93
C MET A 1119 4.98 -51.89 11.36
N PHE A 1120 3.88 -51.14 11.19
CA PHE A 1120 3.82 -49.73 11.58
C PHE A 1120 3.86 -49.58 13.10
N THR A 1121 3.14 -50.45 13.82
CA THR A 1121 3.14 -50.46 15.28
C THR A 1121 4.55 -50.73 15.83
N ALA A 1122 5.29 -51.68 15.24
CA ALA A 1122 6.66 -51.97 15.64
C ALA A 1122 7.62 -50.80 15.37
N LEU A 1123 7.54 -50.18 14.18
CA LEU A 1123 8.34 -49.01 13.82
C LEU A 1123 8.09 -47.84 14.76
N VAL A 1124 6.82 -47.48 14.97
CA VAL A 1124 6.44 -46.37 15.85
C VAL A 1124 6.87 -46.64 17.28
N ALA A 1125 6.71 -47.86 17.79
CA ALA A 1125 7.14 -48.23 19.13
C ALA A 1125 8.66 -48.14 19.30
N HIS A 1126 9.44 -48.58 18.30
CA HIS A 1126 10.89 -48.49 18.34
C HIS A 1126 11.38 -47.03 18.28
N VAL A 1127 10.85 -46.23 17.35
CA VAL A 1127 11.20 -44.80 17.27
C VAL A 1127 10.82 -44.07 18.56
N ARG A 1128 9.64 -44.36 19.13
CA ARG A 1128 9.24 -43.81 20.43
C ARG A 1128 10.25 -44.10 21.54
N SER A 1129 10.85 -45.29 21.53
CA SER A 1129 11.83 -45.69 22.56
C SER A 1129 13.20 -45.00 22.43
N MET A 1130 13.53 -44.46 21.25
CA MET A 1130 14.78 -43.73 20.99
C MET A 1130 14.61 -42.20 21.00
N THR A 1131 13.39 -41.68 21.17
CA THR A 1131 13.09 -40.24 21.19
C THR A 1131 12.58 -39.79 22.54
N VAL A 1132 12.83 -38.53 22.90
CA VAL A 1132 12.46 -37.98 24.22
C VAL A 1132 11.15 -37.19 24.21
N SER A 1133 10.59 -36.87 23.04
CA SER A 1133 9.29 -36.19 22.90
C SER A 1133 8.46 -36.73 21.74
N SER A 1134 7.15 -36.47 21.76
CA SER A 1134 6.23 -36.80 20.67
C SER A 1134 6.58 -36.08 19.37
N ALA A 1135 7.03 -34.82 19.44
CA ALA A 1135 7.41 -34.02 18.28
C ALA A 1135 8.70 -34.58 17.63
N GLN A 1136 9.71 -34.91 18.44
CA GLN A 1136 10.93 -35.57 17.95
C GLN A 1136 10.63 -36.92 17.30
N MET A 1137 9.72 -37.71 17.88
CA MET A 1137 9.24 -38.97 17.31
C MET A 1137 8.56 -38.77 15.95
N ALA A 1138 7.59 -37.85 15.88
CA ALA A 1138 6.85 -37.56 14.66
C ALA A 1138 7.79 -37.07 13.55
N ARG A 1139 8.75 -36.20 13.88
CA ARG A 1139 9.76 -35.69 12.94
C ARG A 1139 10.71 -36.78 12.45
N THR A 1140 11.14 -37.66 13.35
CA THR A 1140 11.97 -38.81 12.98
C THR A 1140 11.23 -39.70 11.99
N LEU A 1141 9.95 -40.02 12.26
CA LEU A 1141 9.10 -40.80 11.35
C LEU A 1141 8.79 -40.07 10.03
N GLN A 1142 8.63 -38.74 10.06
CA GLN A 1142 8.47 -37.93 8.85
C GLN A 1142 9.68 -38.05 7.91
N ALA A 1143 10.90 -38.16 8.44
CA ALA A 1143 12.09 -38.38 7.60
C ALA A 1143 12.06 -39.73 6.86
N PHE A 1144 11.29 -40.70 7.36
CA PHE A 1144 11.02 -41.98 6.71
C PHE A 1144 9.84 -41.94 5.70
N SER A 1145 9.18 -40.79 5.53
CA SER A 1145 8.15 -40.57 4.50
C SER A 1145 8.72 -39.84 3.28
N GLN A 1146 7.88 -39.45 2.31
CA GLN A 1146 8.32 -38.62 1.18
C GLN A 1146 8.75 -37.20 1.58
N ALA A 1147 8.37 -36.69 2.77
CA ALA A 1147 8.59 -35.29 3.15
C ALA A 1147 10.06 -34.89 3.15
N GLY A 1148 10.96 -35.76 3.62
CA GLY A 1148 12.40 -35.52 3.57
C GLY A 1148 13.00 -35.56 2.15
N LEU A 1149 12.23 -35.99 1.14
CA LEU A 1149 12.69 -36.23 -0.23
C LEU A 1149 12.05 -35.30 -1.27
N VAL A 1150 11.02 -34.52 -0.92
CA VAL A 1150 10.33 -33.63 -1.87
C VAL A 1150 11.30 -32.61 -2.47
N VAL A 1151 12.08 -31.94 -1.63
CA VAL A 1151 13.07 -30.96 -2.11
C VAL A 1151 14.17 -31.66 -2.90
N ALA A 1152 14.58 -32.86 -2.49
CA ALA A 1152 15.57 -33.64 -3.21
C ALA A 1152 15.09 -34.02 -4.63
N ARG A 1153 13.83 -34.45 -4.77
CA ARG A 1153 13.19 -34.70 -6.08
C ARG A 1153 13.19 -33.43 -6.93
N VAL A 1154 12.76 -32.30 -6.36
CA VAL A 1154 12.70 -31.03 -7.08
C VAL A 1154 14.11 -30.57 -7.51
N MET A 1155 15.10 -30.66 -6.63
CA MET A 1155 16.48 -30.27 -6.94
C MET A 1155 17.13 -31.24 -7.93
N SER A 1156 16.72 -32.51 -7.98
CA SER A 1156 17.25 -33.45 -8.96
C SER A 1156 16.97 -33.02 -10.41
N THR A 1157 15.90 -32.27 -10.67
CA THR A 1157 15.58 -31.78 -12.02
C THR A 1157 16.51 -30.66 -12.49
N THR A 1158 17.32 -30.10 -11.59
CA THR A 1158 18.39 -29.16 -11.96
C THR A 1158 19.55 -29.86 -12.67
N PHE A 1159 19.66 -31.19 -12.53
CA PHE A 1159 20.53 -32.03 -13.33
C PHE A 1159 19.79 -32.43 -14.62
N PRO A 1160 20.25 -32.00 -15.81
CA PRO A 1160 19.55 -32.26 -17.06
C PRO A 1160 19.28 -33.75 -17.28
N GLY A 1161 18.02 -34.08 -17.60
CA GLY A 1161 17.59 -35.45 -17.91
C GLY A 1161 17.46 -36.37 -16.70
N VAL A 1162 17.61 -35.85 -15.48
CA VAL A 1162 17.43 -36.63 -14.25
C VAL A 1162 16.18 -36.17 -13.52
N GLN A 1163 15.39 -37.13 -13.06
CA GLN A 1163 14.29 -36.88 -12.14
C GLN A 1163 14.22 -38.04 -11.14
N LEU A 1164 14.64 -37.77 -9.91
CA LEU A 1164 14.47 -38.73 -8.83
C LEU A 1164 12.99 -38.84 -8.48
N SER A 1165 12.54 -40.06 -8.20
CA SER A 1165 11.23 -40.28 -7.58
C SER A 1165 11.35 -39.96 -6.09
N GLU A 1166 10.38 -39.30 -5.48
CA GLU A 1166 10.32 -39.16 -4.01
C GLU A 1166 10.05 -40.49 -3.28
N HIS A 1167 9.66 -41.51 -4.04
CA HIS A 1167 9.47 -42.87 -3.60
C HIS A 1167 10.56 -43.82 -4.12
N GLY A 1168 11.69 -43.28 -4.58
CA GLY A 1168 12.81 -44.07 -5.12
C GLY A 1168 13.48 -44.97 -4.08
N ASP A 1169 14.56 -45.64 -4.49
CA ASP A 1169 15.38 -46.47 -3.62
C ASP A 1169 16.32 -45.59 -2.77
N PHE A 1170 15.85 -45.19 -1.58
CA PHE A 1170 16.62 -44.38 -0.63
C PHE A 1170 16.69 -45.07 0.71
N SER A 1171 17.91 -45.39 1.15
CA SER A 1171 18.13 -45.90 2.49
C SER A 1171 18.04 -44.76 3.50
N VAL A 1172 17.30 -44.98 4.59
CA VAL A 1172 17.12 -44.01 5.68
C VAL A 1172 17.63 -44.62 6.96
N THR A 1173 18.56 -43.96 7.63
CA THR A 1173 19.17 -44.40 8.88
C THR A 1173 18.97 -43.35 9.96
N ALA A 1174 18.23 -43.67 11.02
CA ALA A 1174 18.05 -42.81 12.19
C ALA A 1174 18.90 -43.31 13.36
N VAL A 1175 19.69 -42.43 13.97
CA VAL A 1175 20.59 -42.75 15.10
C VAL A 1175 20.37 -41.75 16.22
N GLN A 1176 20.03 -42.23 17.41
CA GLN A 1176 19.98 -41.42 18.62
C GLN A 1176 21.40 -41.15 19.15
N ARG A 1177 21.70 -39.89 19.43
CA ARG A 1177 22.99 -39.42 19.97
C ARG A 1177 22.95 -39.32 21.50
N GLU A 1178 24.11 -39.19 22.13
CA GLU A 1178 24.26 -39.07 23.58
C GLU A 1178 23.59 -37.82 24.16
N ASP A 1179 23.47 -36.74 23.37
CA ASP A 1179 22.80 -35.50 23.74
C ASP A 1179 21.26 -35.55 23.56
N ASN A 1180 20.71 -36.73 23.30
CA ASN A 1180 19.30 -36.99 22.99
C ASN A 1180 18.81 -36.38 21.66
N THR A 1181 19.70 -35.92 20.78
CA THR A 1181 19.32 -35.60 19.39
C THR A 1181 19.19 -36.88 18.56
N VAL A 1182 18.38 -36.85 17.50
CA VAL A 1182 18.32 -37.93 16.50
C VAL A 1182 18.90 -37.42 15.19
N THR A 1183 19.95 -38.08 14.69
CA THR A 1183 20.47 -37.84 13.35
C THR A 1183 19.77 -38.78 12.37
N VAL A 1184 19.26 -38.26 11.27
CA VAL A 1184 18.68 -39.06 10.18
C VAL A 1184 19.47 -38.84 8.90
N ASP A 1185 20.14 -39.90 8.43
CA ASP A 1185 20.85 -39.94 7.16
C ASP A 1185 19.97 -40.58 6.08
N ILE A 1186 19.89 -39.95 4.91
CA ILE A 1186 19.16 -40.45 3.74
C ILE A 1186 20.14 -40.56 2.58
N ASP A 1187 20.32 -41.77 2.06
CA ASP A 1187 21.26 -42.09 0.99
C ASP A 1187 20.54 -42.73 -0.20
N SER A 1188 20.81 -42.27 -1.41
CA SER A 1188 20.30 -42.94 -2.62
C SER A 1188 21.03 -44.25 -2.90
N ASP A 1189 20.31 -45.19 -3.52
CA ASP A 1189 20.91 -46.42 -4.03
C ASP A 1189 22.08 -46.10 -4.98
N PRO A 1190 23.24 -46.77 -4.82
CA PRO A 1190 24.37 -46.54 -5.70
C PRO A 1190 24.13 -46.82 -7.18
N ALA A 1191 23.05 -47.48 -7.60
CA ALA A 1191 22.70 -47.68 -8.99
C ALA A 1191 21.94 -46.50 -9.62
N LEU A 1192 21.46 -45.54 -8.81
CA LEU A 1192 20.74 -44.37 -9.30
C LEU A 1192 21.69 -43.38 -10.01
N PRO A 1193 21.20 -42.61 -11.01
CA PRO A 1193 22.00 -41.69 -11.81
C PRO A 1193 22.60 -40.52 -10.99
N LEU A 1194 22.01 -40.24 -9.83
CA LEU A 1194 22.53 -39.30 -8.85
C LEU A 1194 22.86 -40.03 -7.55
N ARG A 1195 24.10 -39.85 -7.08
CA ARG A 1195 24.42 -40.11 -5.69
C ARG A 1195 23.84 -38.95 -4.87
N PHE A 1196 22.95 -39.26 -3.95
CA PHE A 1196 22.28 -38.29 -3.09
C PHE A 1196 22.53 -38.68 -1.64
N HIS A 1197 22.89 -37.69 -0.83
CA HIS A 1197 23.05 -37.79 0.61
C HIS A 1197 22.39 -36.58 1.27
N GLN A 1198 21.59 -36.83 2.30
CA GLN A 1198 20.99 -35.78 3.11
C GLN A 1198 20.97 -36.17 4.59
N ARG A 1199 21.36 -35.24 5.47
CA ARG A 1199 21.37 -35.43 6.92
C ARG A 1199 20.47 -34.42 7.61
N TYR A 1200 19.58 -34.92 8.43
CA TYR A 1200 18.82 -34.13 9.39
C TYR A 1200 19.33 -34.35 10.81
N VAL A 1201 19.40 -33.27 11.59
CA VAL A 1201 19.52 -33.34 13.05
C VAL A 1201 18.19 -32.91 13.64
N ILE A 1202 17.61 -33.74 14.47
CA ILE A 1202 16.31 -33.55 15.11
C ILE A 1202 16.51 -33.43 16.62
N GLU A 1203 16.27 -32.23 17.14
CA GLU A 1203 16.42 -31.87 18.54
C GLU A 1203 15.32 -32.51 19.42
N PRO A 1204 15.53 -32.62 20.75
CA PRO A 1204 14.54 -33.11 21.70
C PRO A 1204 13.14 -32.50 21.57
N GLY A 1205 13.05 -31.22 21.21
CA GLY A 1205 11.79 -30.50 21.04
C GLY A 1205 11.07 -30.75 19.70
N GLY A 1206 11.65 -31.51 18.78
CA GLY A 1206 11.14 -31.70 17.41
C GLY A 1206 11.83 -30.84 16.37
N ASN A 1207 12.39 -29.69 16.77
CA ASN A 1207 13.13 -28.78 15.90
C ASN A 1207 14.17 -29.54 15.08
N HIS A 1208 14.20 -29.30 13.78
CA HIS A 1208 15.16 -29.96 12.89
C HIS A 1208 15.90 -28.99 12.01
N ARG A 1209 17.06 -29.42 11.55
CA ARG A 1209 17.81 -28.75 10.50
C ARG A 1209 18.44 -29.77 9.56
N CYS A 1210 18.46 -29.44 8.28
CA CYS A 1210 19.30 -30.13 7.32
C CYS A 1210 20.75 -29.66 7.55
N THR A 1211 21.63 -30.56 7.99
CA THR A 1211 23.04 -30.22 8.26
C THR A 1211 23.96 -30.61 7.12
N GLU A 1212 23.55 -31.57 6.28
CA GLU A 1212 24.30 -31.96 5.10
C GLU A 1212 23.32 -32.26 3.96
N PHE A 1213 23.63 -31.75 2.76
CA PHE A 1213 22.94 -32.09 1.53
C PHE A 1213 23.96 -32.14 0.40
N VAL A 1214 23.98 -33.25 -0.33
CA VAL A 1214 24.83 -33.44 -1.50
C VAL A 1214 24.08 -34.25 -2.56
N MET A 1215 24.07 -33.77 -3.79
CA MET A 1215 23.78 -34.55 -4.99
C MET A 1215 24.98 -34.53 -5.91
N GLU A 1216 25.35 -35.67 -6.47
CA GLU A 1216 26.48 -35.81 -7.36
C GLU A 1216 26.08 -36.69 -8.56
N ARG A 1217 26.26 -36.13 -9.75
CA ARG A 1217 26.01 -36.80 -11.03
C ARG A 1217 27.12 -37.80 -11.30
N ARG A 1218 26.73 -39.05 -11.53
CA ARG A 1218 27.67 -40.14 -11.84
C ARG A 1218 28.18 -40.08 -13.27
#